data_AF-A0A6N2TE07-F1
#
_entry.id   AF-A0A6N2TE07-F1
#
_cell.length_a   1.000
_cell.length_b   1.000
_cell.length_c   1.000
_cell.angle_alpha   90.00
_cell.angle_beta   90.00
_cell.angle_gamma   90.00
#
_symmetry.space_group_name_H-M   'P 1'
#
loop_
_entity.id
_entity.type
_entity.pdbx_description
1 polymer ?
#
loop_
_entity_poly.entity_id
_entity_poly.type
_entity_poly.pdbx_seq_one_letter_code
_entity_poly.pdbx_strand_id
1 'polypeptide(L)'
;MRIILTIFTLIISLCFARVDDYFKETEIIKGLIDQSIDIYENGDNLKAKKLVEDAYFQHFENMEGTIGRNVGRKAISMERKFTNLRRYYKDSADINKIKALIDGLYFDLDEVTPIIQDGFRLKAEASDLNYDKEAAIKSSIEANAKREAEADDIFAMLLGESNNSNNALDKNETKDENIQTITQNTDKKTSNLNEDDITAPTSNDEVVASLQAASALNPKLQSLHDEFSLKLDEAAIAFRNKNLLETKSLINKALFDDYRNTKLEIAISNFTKPKTDQQIQQALRNVIRSLDDENLTEHDIREKFENIKDTLFDAMLLIPEEKIADIKVSGFNEDELKNKDYSKVADDIKLATDNILKNYDKMPKEALIDELQSTYLDIFEASGMENKIGAVDSTLKLNIESLFTHGVALIKSGADKKELKENFDKLNTLLVGSLDKVSNTSPLFLFLAAFGILLREGLEALIIVVAIVSYLIQSGNKNRLNIAYSALFTGIFLSFVTAFLIYYFFRAYAGQFRELLEGITFLIAVALLIYVGFWMLHKARDKKWATALKTGAMDAISKNSAKTLWITVFLAVFREGAETVLFYQALLFDASTSADFSAIFAGLGVAMIVLIALYFLLKAGAVRIPIKLFFKVTSYVIFYMCFVFTGKGIAELIEGKIITPTIITQEFKPITWLGVYPYYETLIPQFLVLIILIIGILITNKLQKKGEDKMRKSLLSVALSSAVLTSLAFGGEVPIGDPIEMHGMEIAAVYLQPIEMEPRGIDLAASLADIHLEADIHALKGNPNGFPEGFWMPYLTIAYQLTNLDNGKVKKGTLMPMVADDGPHYGANIKMDGGIGNYELVYAIQNPEKQGFGRHVDEETGVGKWFEPFTVKYNFKYTGTPDK
;
A
#
# COMPACT_ATOMS: atom_id res chain seq x y z
N MET A 1 5.08 -23.95 13.58
CA MET A 1 5.33 -22.52 13.35
C MET A 1 6.35 -22.30 12.24
N ARG A 2 7.62 -22.73 12.35
CA ARG A 2 8.61 -22.68 11.23
C ARG A 2 8.10 -23.31 9.92
N ILE A 3 7.65 -24.57 9.95
CA ILE A 3 7.11 -25.26 8.76
C ILE A 3 5.87 -24.54 8.18
N ILE A 4 5.05 -23.92 9.04
CA ILE A 4 3.84 -23.21 8.59
C ILE A 4 4.21 -21.89 7.92
N LEU A 5 5.16 -21.14 8.49
CA LEU A 5 5.64 -19.88 7.93
C LEU A 5 6.40 -20.10 6.60
N THR A 6 7.23 -21.16 6.52
CA THR A 6 7.97 -21.54 5.30
C THR A 6 7.06 -22.07 4.20
N ILE A 7 6.01 -22.83 4.54
CA ILE A 7 5.01 -23.27 3.56
C ILE A 7 4.16 -22.07 3.11
N PHE A 8 3.84 -21.13 4.00
CA PHE A 8 3.09 -19.92 3.66
C PHE A 8 3.89 -19.02 2.71
N THR A 9 5.19 -18.80 2.94
CA THR A 9 6.04 -18.01 2.03
C THR A 9 6.32 -18.72 0.70
N LEU A 10 6.51 -20.04 0.69
CA LEU A 10 6.74 -20.81 -0.55
C LEU A 10 5.50 -20.86 -1.46
N ILE A 11 4.29 -20.85 -0.88
CA ILE A 11 3.02 -20.92 -1.62
C ILE A 11 2.65 -19.58 -2.24
N ILE A 12 2.92 -18.47 -1.54
CA ILE A 12 2.82 -17.10 -2.10
C ILE A 12 3.58 -17.10 -3.42
N SER A 13 4.86 -17.46 -3.44
CA SER A 13 5.70 -17.44 -4.65
C SER A 13 5.23 -18.31 -5.83
N LEU A 14 4.48 -19.40 -5.59
CA LEU A 14 4.04 -20.31 -6.67
C LEU A 14 2.72 -19.88 -7.33
N CYS A 15 1.90 -19.05 -6.67
CA CYS A 15 0.67 -18.50 -7.25
C CYS A 15 0.91 -17.25 -8.12
N PHE A 16 2.09 -16.61 -8.04
CA PHE A 16 2.41 -15.38 -8.78
C PHE A 16 3.13 -15.61 -10.12
N ALA A 17 3.30 -16.85 -10.57
CA ALA A 17 4.05 -17.15 -11.79
C ALA A 17 3.14 -17.17 -13.04
N ARG A 18 2.59 -16.01 -13.41
CA ARG A 18 2.14 -15.73 -14.77
C ARG A 18 2.94 -14.54 -15.30
N VAL A 19 3.68 -14.76 -16.39
CA VAL A 19 4.36 -13.67 -17.11
C VAL A 19 3.43 -13.24 -18.22
N ASP A 20 2.77 -12.10 -18.05
CA ASP A 20 1.92 -11.51 -19.07
C ASP A 20 2.78 -10.70 -20.06
N ASP A 21 2.50 -10.86 -21.36
CA ASP A 21 3.16 -10.12 -22.46
C ASP A 21 2.29 -8.91 -22.82
N TYR A 22 2.52 -7.82 -22.11
CA TYR A 22 1.75 -6.59 -22.22
C TYR A 22 2.01 -5.86 -23.54
N PHE A 23 3.18 -6.02 -24.15
CA PHE A 23 3.43 -5.50 -25.51
C PHE A 23 2.49 -6.12 -26.53
N LYS A 24 2.31 -7.44 -26.47
CA LYS A 24 1.40 -8.13 -27.37
C LYS A 24 -0.07 -7.73 -27.15
N GLU A 25 -0.51 -7.59 -25.91
CA GLU A 25 -1.88 -7.16 -25.61
C GLU A 25 -2.15 -5.74 -26.14
N THR A 26 -1.21 -4.80 -25.97
CA THR A 26 -1.31 -3.44 -26.51
C THR A 26 -1.47 -3.42 -28.04
N GLU A 27 -0.69 -4.22 -28.76
CA GLU A 27 -0.80 -4.31 -30.22
C GLU A 27 -2.18 -4.83 -30.68
N ILE A 28 -2.76 -5.79 -29.94
CA ILE A 28 -4.10 -6.32 -30.25
C ILE A 28 -5.17 -5.24 -30.01
N ILE A 29 -5.07 -4.51 -28.89
CA ILE A 29 -5.98 -3.41 -28.56
C ILE A 29 -5.97 -2.36 -29.67
N LYS A 30 -4.78 -1.91 -30.09
CA LYS A 30 -4.62 -0.95 -31.19
C LYS A 30 -5.22 -1.47 -32.50
N GLY A 31 -4.94 -2.73 -32.85
CA GLY A 31 -5.47 -3.35 -34.06
C GLY A 31 -7.01 -3.44 -34.10
N LEU A 32 -7.67 -3.65 -32.96
CA LEU A 32 -9.13 -3.64 -32.85
C LEU A 32 -9.69 -2.22 -32.96
N ILE A 33 -9.03 -1.24 -32.35
CA ILE A 33 -9.43 0.17 -32.40
C ILE A 33 -9.26 0.73 -33.82
N ASP A 34 -8.19 0.41 -34.54
CA ASP A 34 -8.00 0.81 -35.94
C ASP A 34 -9.15 0.28 -36.81
N GLN A 35 -9.49 -1.01 -36.67
CA GLN A 35 -10.65 -1.60 -37.37
C GLN A 35 -11.96 -0.90 -37.00
N SER A 36 -12.11 -0.43 -35.76
CA SER A 36 -13.31 0.27 -35.33
C SER A 36 -13.52 1.58 -36.10
N ILE A 37 -12.44 2.33 -36.37
CA ILE A 37 -12.49 3.56 -37.16
C ILE A 37 -12.90 3.25 -38.60
N ASP A 38 -12.26 2.26 -39.23
CA ASP A 38 -12.55 1.88 -40.62
C ASP A 38 -14.03 1.49 -40.78
N ILE A 39 -14.57 0.75 -39.82
CA ILE A 39 -15.97 0.34 -39.83
C ILE A 39 -16.92 1.53 -39.62
N TYR A 40 -16.55 2.47 -38.76
CA TYR A 40 -17.33 3.68 -38.52
C TYR A 40 -17.37 4.60 -39.75
N GLU A 41 -16.24 4.79 -40.43
CA GLU A 41 -16.18 5.57 -41.68
C GLU A 41 -17.03 4.93 -42.80
N ASN A 42 -17.23 3.61 -42.76
CA ASN A 42 -18.14 2.88 -43.64
C ASN A 42 -19.62 2.92 -43.21
N GLY A 43 -19.95 3.62 -42.12
CA GLY A 43 -21.32 3.89 -41.67
C GLY A 43 -21.93 2.82 -40.75
N ASP A 44 -21.16 1.85 -40.25
CA ASP A 44 -21.64 0.81 -39.34
C ASP A 44 -21.23 1.11 -37.89
N ASN A 45 -21.94 2.06 -37.29
CA ASN A 45 -21.63 2.59 -35.96
C ASN A 45 -21.71 1.55 -34.85
N LEU A 46 -22.64 0.59 -34.94
CA LEU A 46 -22.82 -0.46 -33.94
C LEU A 46 -21.66 -1.45 -33.98
N LYS A 47 -21.18 -1.80 -35.18
CA LYS A 47 -20.03 -2.69 -35.31
C LYS A 47 -18.72 -2.02 -34.91
N ALA A 48 -18.57 -0.72 -35.14
CA ALA A 48 -17.45 0.06 -34.62
C ALA A 48 -17.45 0.10 -33.07
N LYS A 49 -18.62 0.37 -32.45
CA LYS A 49 -18.80 0.30 -31.00
C LYS A 49 -18.38 -1.07 -30.45
N LYS A 50 -18.81 -2.15 -31.09
CA LYS A 50 -18.48 -3.51 -30.69
C LYS A 50 -16.97 -3.78 -30.68
N LEU A 51 -16.22 -3.32 -31.69
CA LEU A 51 -14.77 -3.53 -31.71
C LEU A 51 -14.05 -2.84 -30.54
N VAL A 52 -14.56 -1.70 -30.07
CA VAL A 52 -14.06 -1.05 -28.85
C VAL A 52 -14.44 -1.82 -27.60
N GLU A 53 -15.64 -2.41 -27.54
CA GLU A 53 -16.05 -3.30 -26.45
C GLU A 53 -15.14 -4.54 -26.38
N ASP A 54 -14.81 -5.14 -27.53
CA ASP A 54 -13.89 -6.27 -27.63
C ASP A 54 -12.47 -5.87 -27.19
N ALA A 55 -11.96 -4.72 -27.63
CA ALA A 55 -10.66 -4.21 -27.20
C ALA A 55 -10.58 -3.99 -25.68
N TYR A 56 -11.68 -3.51 -25.09
CA TYR A 56 -11.76 -3.29 -23.65
C TYR A 56 -11.80 -4.61 -22.85
N PHE A 57 -12.84 -5.43 -23.05
CA PHE A 57 -13.09 -6.61 -22.22
C PHE A 57 -12.15 -7.78 -22.50
N GLN A 58 -11.72 -7.97 -23.75
CA GLN A 58 -10.89 -9.12 -24.08
C GLN A 58 -9.41 -8.90 -23.77
N HIS A 59 -8.98 -7.63 -23.72
CA HIS A 59 -7.56 -7.28 -23.67
C HIS A 59 -7.25 -6.26 -22.56
N PHE A 60 -7.82 -5.05 -22.63
CA PHE A 60 -7.45 -3.97 -21.69
C PHE A 60 -7.74 -4.31 -20.22
N GLU A 61 -8.85 -5.01 -19.93
CA GLU A 61 -9.23 -5.44 -18.57
C GLU A 61 -8.12 -6.27 -17.89
N ASN A 62 -7.38 -7.08 -18.66
CA ASN A 62 -6.26 -7.88 -18.14
C ASN A 62 -5.05 -7.02 -17.74
N MET A 63 -4.93 -5.82 -18.30
CA MET A 63 -3.81 -4.90 -18.07
C MET A 63 -4.15 -3.84 -17.02
N GLU A 64 -5.44 -3.51 -16.87
CA GLU A 64 -5.96 -2.42 -16.05
C GLU A 64 -5.45 -2.48 -14.60
N GLY A 65 -5.50 -3.65 -13.96
CA GLY A 65 -5.00 -3.83 -12.59
C GLY A 65 -3.49 -3.63 -12.45
N THR A 66 -2.70 -3.98 -13.47
CA THR A 66 -1.24 -3.75 -13.47
C THR A 66 -0.91 -2.30 -13.78
N ILE A 67 -1.66 -1.65 -14.67
CA ILE A 67 -1.53 -0.22 -14.95
C ILE A 67 -1.88 0.60 -13.69
N GLY A 68 -2.96 0.26 -12.99
CA GLY A 68 -3.36 0.96 -11.76
C GLY A 68 -2.28 0.88 -10.67
N ARG A 69 -1.61 -0.27 -10.54
CA ARG A 69 -0.52 -0.45 -9.54
C ARG A 69 0.74 0.34 -9.88
N ASN A 70 1.10 0.44 -11.16
CA ASN A 70 2.37 1.04 -11.58
C ASN A 70 2.23 2.48 -12.06
N VAL A 71 1.06 2.92 -12.52
CA VAL A 71 0.86 4.24 -13.12
C VAL A 71 -0.39 4.93 -12.56
N GLY A 72 -0.97 4.37 -11.49
CA GLY A 72 -2.02 5.00 -10.69
C GLY A 72 -3.26 5.35 -11.51
N ARG A 73 -3.53 6.65 -11.61
CA ARG A 73 -4.74 7.21 -12.25
C ARG A 73 -4.86 6.97 -13.74
N LYS A 74 -3.76 6.57 -14.39
CA LYS A 74 -3.75 6.36 -15.83
C LYS A 74 -4.67 5.22 -16.26
N ALA A 75 -4.83 4.18 -15.44
CA ALA A 75 -5.83 3.13 -15.66
C ALA A 75 -7.26 3.70 -15.77
N ILE A 76 -7.63 4.61 -14.86
CA ILE A 76 -8.96 5.25 -14.82
C ILE A 76 -9.16 6.16 -16.05
N SER A 77 -8.15 6.94 -16.41
CA SER A 77 -8.20 7.81 -17.60
C SER A 77 -8.39 6.99 -18.88
N MET A 78 -7.65 5.89 -19.03
CA MET A 78 -7.74 5.00 -20.19
C MET A 78 -9.09 4.27 -20.26
N GLU A 79 -9.59 3.74 -19.14
CA GLU A 79 -10.94 3.15 -19.04
C GLU A 79 -12.01 4.16 -19.51
N ARG A 80 -11.89 5.42 -19.06
CA ARG A 80 -12.80 6.49 -19.49
C ARG A 80 -12.72 6.76 -20.99
N LYS A 81 -11.54 6.71 -21.60
CA LYS A 81 -11.37 6.84 -23.06
C LYS A 81 -12.11 5.72 -23.81
N PHE A 82 -12.06 4.47 -23.33
CA PHE A 82 -12.86 3.37 -23.89
C PHE A 82 -14.37 3.63 -23.78
N THR A 83 -14.85 4.06 -22.60
CA THR A 83 -16.27 4.41 -22.40
C THR A 83 -16.72 5.54 -23.33
N ASN A 84 -15.91 6.57 -23.49
CA ASN A 84 -16.20 7.70 -24.36
C ASN A 84 -16.19 7.32 -25.85
N LEU A 85 -15.29 6.42 -26.28
CA LEU A 85 -15.30 5.88 -27.65
C LEU A 85 -16.58 5.13 -27.95
N ARG A 86 -17.03 4.26 -27.03
CA ARG A 86 -18.30 3.54 -27.18
C ARG A 86 -19.49 4.49 -27.32
N ARG A 87 -19.54 5.53 -26.48
CA ARG A 87 -20.57 6.57 -26.53
C ARG A 87 -20.52 7.34 -27.86
N TYR A 88 -19.34 7.77 -28.31
CA TYR A 88 -19.19 8.53 -29.55
C TYR A 88 -19.59 7.73 -30.79
N TYR A 89 -19.30 6.43 -30.82
CA TYR A 89 -19.81 5.57 -31.89
C TYR A 89 -21.35 5.44 -31.82
N LYS A 90 -21.91 5.23 -30.64
CA LYS A 90 -23.37 5.14 -30.44
C LYS A 90 -24.09 6.43 -30.89
N ASP A 91 -23.55 7.58 -30.51
CA ASP A 91 -24.16 8.89 -30.74
C ASP A 91 -23.84 9.48 -32.12
N SER A 92 -23.09 8.75 -32.96
CA SER A 92 -22.65 9.20 -34.29
C SER A 92 -21.86 10.52 -34.23
N ALA A 93 -20.94 10.62 -33.27
CA ALA A 93 -20.15 11.82 -33.04
C ALA A 93 -19.19 12.16 -34.20
N ASP A 94 -18.68 13.39 -34.21
CA ASP A 94 -17.72 13.84 -35.21
C ASP A 94 -16.46 12.94 -35.23
N ILE A 95 -16.04 12.52 -36.42
CA ILE A 95 -14.92 11.60 -36.61
C ILE A 95 -13.60 12.16 -36.10
N ASN A 96 -13.42 13.49 -36.10
CA ASN A 96 -12.20 14.10 -35.57
C ASN A 96 -12.13 13.96 -34.05
N LYS A 97 -13.27 14.04 -33.35
CA LYS A 97 -13.34 13.77 -31.91
C LYS A 97 -12.96 12.32 -31.59
N ILE A 98 -13.45 11.38 -32.39
CA ILE A 98 -13.14 9.94 -32.25
C ILE A 98 -11.64 9.70 -32.47
N LYS A 99 -11.08 10.23 -33.56
CA LYS A 99 -9.65 10.11 -33.87
C LYS A 99 -8.77 10.74 -32.79
N ALA A 100 -9.18 11.89 -32.23
CA ALA A 100 -8.44 12.54 -31.15
C ALA A 100 -8.41 11.70 -29.87
N LEU A 101 -9.54 11.10 -29.52
CA LEU A 101 -9.65 10.24 -28.35
C LEU A 101 -8.85 8.93 -28.50
N ILE A 102 -8.83 8.35 -29.69
CA ILE A 102 -8.03 7.15 -30.02
C ILE A 102 -6.53 7.47 -29.95
N ASP A 103 -6.11 8.59 -30.52
CA ASP A 103 -4.72 9.00 -30.51
C ASP A 103 -4.21 9.24 -29.08
N GLY A 104 -5.04 9.87 -28.24
CA GLY A 104 -4.77 10.01 -26.81
C GLY A 104 -4.70 8.65 -26.07
N LEU A 105 -5.50 7.66 -26.46
CA LEU A 105 -5.46 6.31 -25.88
C LEU A 105 -4.21 5.54 -26.34
N TYR A 106 -3.77 5.71 -27.59
CA TYR A 106 -2.54 5.08 -28.10
C TYR A 106 -1.30 5.63 -27.40
N PHE A 107 -1.24 6.94 -27.21
CA PHE A 107 -0.15 7.55 -26.44
C PHE A 107 -0.07 6.98 -25.03
N ASP A 108 -1.21 6.86 -24.35
CA ASP A 108 -1.25 6.28 -23.01
C ASP A 108 -0.78 4.84 -22.99
N LEU A 109 -1.26 4.01 -23.94
CA LEU A 109 -0.85 2.62 -24.09
C LEU A 109 0.66 2.51 -24.31
N ASP A 110 1.25 3.33 -25.17
CA ASP A 110 2.68 3.31 -25.46
C ASP A 110 3.55 3.72 -24.28
N GLU A 111 3.05 4.61 -23.42
CA GLU A 111 3.77 5.04 -22.23
C GLU A 111 3.63 4.03 -21.09
N VAL A 112 2.45 3.43 -20.87
CA VAL A 112 2.24 2.49 -19.76
C VAL A 112 2.81 1.10 -20.03
N THR A 113 2.79 0.66 -21.29
CA THR A 113 3.16 -0.73 -21.66
C THR A 113 4.58 -1.10 -21.23
N PRO A 114 5.62 -0.28 -21.51
CA PRO A 114 6.97 -0.56 -21.02
C PRO A 114 7.06 -0.58 -19.49
N ILE A 115 6.31 0.32 -18.82
CA ILE A 115 6.32 0.44 -17.36
C ILE A 115 5.75 -0.83 -16.70
N ILE A 116 4.63 -1.34 -17.22
CA ILE A 116 3.99 -2.54 -16.66
C ILE A 116 4.69 -3.85 -17.09
N GLN A 117 5.40 -3.85 -18.22
CA GLN A 117 6.17 -5.00 -18.68
C GLN A 117 7.45 -5.21 -17.86
N ASP A 118 8.20 -4.13 -17.63
CA ASP A 118 9.53 -4.19 -17.04
C ASP A 118 9.56 -3.82 -15.55
N GLY A 119 8.45 -3.30 -15.01
CA GLY A 119 8.32 -2.78 -13.65
C GLY A 119 9.03 -1.43 -13.46
N PHE A 120 8.67 -0.69 -12.41
CA PHE A 120 9.40 0.53 -12.04
C PHE A 120 10.87 0.20 -11.71
N ARG A 121 11.79 0.71 -12.53
CA ARG A 121 13.13 1.09 -12.05
C ARG A 121 13.08 2.56 -11.71
N LEU A 122 13.27 2.91 -10.43
CA LEU A 122 13.61 4.27 -10.06
C LEU A 122 14.86 4.66 -10.85
N LYS A 123 14.69 5.49 -11.87
CA LYS A 123 15.82 6.08 -12.59
C LYS A 123 16.21 7.29 -11.75
N ALA A 124 17.33 7.20 -11.02
CA ALA A 124 17.88 8.34 -10.33
C ALA A 124 17.99 9.51 -11.32
N GLU A 125 17.33 10.63 -11.03
CA GLU A 125 17.53 11.85 -11.81
C GLU A 125 18.97 12.31 -11.58
N ALA A 126 19.72 12.51 -12.66
CA ALA A 126 21.00 13.18 -12.57
C ALA A 126 20.73 14.61 -12.09
N SER A 127 21.17 14.92 -10.86
CA SER A 127 20.89 16.20 -10.20
C SER A 127 21.51 17.41 -10.90
N ASP A 128 22.48 17.19 -11.81
CA ASP A 128 23.08 18.22 -12.64
C ASP A 128 23.26 17.77 -14.11
N LEU A 129 22.44 18.32 -15.01
CA LEU A 129 22.60 18.20 -16.46
C LEU A 129 23.77 19.06 -17.01
N ASN A 130 24.40 19.89 -16.18
CA ASN A 130 25.37 20.92 -16.59
C ASN A 130 26.64 20.96 -15.69
N TYR A 131 27.18 19.82 -15.30
CA TYR A 131 28.37 19.76 -14.43
C TYR A 131 29.70 19.59 -15.19
N ASP A 132 30.78 20.11 -14.61
CA ASP A 132 32.15 19.95 -15.10
C ASP A 132 32.75 18.59 -14.64
N LYS A 133 32.78 17.63 -15.55
CA LYS A 133 33.31 16.28 -15.31
C LYS A 133 34.80 16.27 -15.02
N GLU A 134 35.59 17.14 -15.64
CA GLU A 134 37.04 17.18 -15.44
C GLU A 134 37.39 17.72 -14.06
N ALA A 135 36.70 18.77 -13.63
CA ALA A 135 36.86 19.33 -12.29
C ALA A 135 36.46 18.31 -11.20
N ALA A 136 35.35 17.58 -11.39
CA ALA A 136 34.91 16.54 -10.46
C ALA A 136 35.92 15.39 -10.35
N ILE A 137 36.47 14.91 -11.47
CA ILE A 137 37.51 13.88 -11.47
C ILE A 137 38.75 14.37 -10.73
N LYS A 138 39.21 15.60 -10.99
CA LYS A 138 40.37 16.17 -10.29
C LYS A 138 40.14 16.24 -8.78
N SER A 139 38.96 16.73 -8.36
CA SER A 139 38.60 16.79 -6.95
C SER A 139 38.54 15.39 -6.31
N SER A 140 38.06 14.37 -7.04
CA SER A 140 38.03 13.00 -6.53
C SER A 140 39.42 12.43 -6.24
N ILE A 141 40.41 12.75 -7.07
CA ILE A 141 41.80 12.31 -6.90
C ILE A 141 42.41 12.98 -5.67
N GLU A 142 42.19 14.28 -5.50
CA GLU A 142 42.66 15.03 -4.32
C GLU A 142 42.02 14.52 -3.02
N ALA A 143 40.71 14.26 -3.04
CA ALA A 143 39.99 13.69 -1.91
C ALA A 143 40.46 12.27 -1.58
N ASN A 144 40.72 11.43 -2.60
CA ASN A 144 41.28 10.09 -2.40
C ASN A 144 42.66 10.15 -1.75
N ALA A 145 43.58 10.99 -2.24
CA ALA A 145 44.93 11.11 -1.67
C ALA A 145 44.89 11.54 -0.18
N LYS A 146 43.95 12.40 0.21
CA LYS A 146 43.75 12.78 1.61
C LYS A 146 43.30 11.60 2.48
N ARG A 147 42.42 10.74 1.96
CA ARG A 147 41.96 9.53 2.66
C ARG A 147 43.05 8.48 2.80
N GLU A 148 43.92 8.34 1.81
CA GLU A 148 45.10 7.45 1.91
C GLU A 148 46.04 7.92 3.04
N ALA A 149 46.29 9.23 3.15
CA ALA A 149 47.08 9.80 4.24
C ALA A 149 46.42 9.63 5.62
N GLU A 150 45.11 9.86 5.73
CA GLU A 150 44.36 9.66 6.99
C GLU A 150 44.40 8.18 7.44
N ALA A 151 44.32 7.24 6.50
CA ALA A 151 44.42 5.82 6.81
C ALA A 151 45.80 5.47 7.39
N ASP A 152 46.89 6.04 6.85
CA ASP A 152 48.23 5.84 7.39
C ASP A 152 48.34 6.30 8.86
N ASP A 153 47.76 7.45 9.20
CA ASP A 153 47.72 7.97 10.57
C ASP A 153 46.93 7.02 11.50
N ILE A 154 45.79 6.50 11.04
CA ILE A 154 44.95 5.57 11.81
C ILE A 154 45.70 4.26 12.09
N PHE A 155 46.36 3.68 11.08
CA PHE A 155 47.14 2.45 11.24
C PHE A 155 48.39 2.67 12.10
N ALA A 156 49.07 3.82 11.98
CA ALA A 156 50.20 4.16 12.83
C ALA A 156 49.79 4.27 14.31
N MET A 157 48.64 4.90 14.59
CA MET A 157 48.07 5.00 15.94
C MET A 157 47.78 3.61 16.54
N LEU A 158 47.24 2.68 15.74
CA LEU A 158 46.91 1.31 16.19
C LEU A 158 48.15 0.42 16.40
N LEU A 159 49.25 0.69 15.68
CA LEU A 159 50.51 -0.06 15.80
C LEU A 159 51.45 0.46 16.90
N GLY A 160 51.09 1.57 17.57
CA GLY A 160 51.90 2.15 18.64
C GLY A 160 53.19 2.83 18.14
N GLU A 161 53.30 3.11 16.85
CA GLU A 161 54.42 3.84 16.26
C GLU A 161 54.17 5.35 16.40
N SER A 162 54.73 5.94 17.46
CA SER A 162 54.82 7.40 17.58
C SER A 162 55.78 7.94 16.51
N ASN A 163 55.25 8.49 15.43
CA ASN A 163 56.00 9.41 14.58
C ASN A 163 55.81 10.84 15.07
N ASN A 164 56.80 11.27 15.84
CA ASN A 164 57.04 12.67 16.14
C ASN A 164 57.58 13.34 14.88
N SER A 165 56.72 13.98 14.09
CA SER A 165 57.12 14.89 13.01
C SER A 165 56.13 16.04 12.91
N ASN A 166 56.17 16.93 13.91
CA ASN A 166 55.71 18.30 13.72
C ASN A 166 56.76 19.09 12.94
N ASN A 167 56.26 20.05 12.14
CA ASN A 167 56.94 21.17 11.48
C ASN A 167 57.38 20.95 10.02
N ALA A 168 56.44 21.13 9.10
CA ALA A 168 56.65 22.03 7.97
C ALA A 168 55.29 22.47 7.41
N LEU A 169 55.06 23.79 7.48
CA LEU A 169 54.10 24.63 6.71
C LEU A 169 53.08 25.36 7.58
N ASP A 170 53.61 26.18 8.48
CA ASP A 170 53.01 27.49 8.75
C ASP A 170 54.01 28.56 8.30
N LYS A 171 53.61 29.33 7.27
CA LYS A 171 54.09 30.65 6.83
C LYS A 171 53.74 30.88 5.35
N ASN A 172 52.58 31.47 5.11
CA ASN A 172 52.55 32.74 4.42
C ASN A 172 51.24 33.47 4.71
N GLU A 173 51.39 34.59 5.40
CA GLU A 173 50.37 35.56 5.77
C GLU A 173 49.74 36.26 4.56
N THR A 174 48.49 36.68 4.77
CA THR A 174 47.84 37.90 4.24
C THR A 174 47.53 38.01 2.74
N LYS A 175 46.22 38.03 2.43
CA LYS A 175 45.48 39.29 2.22
C LYS A 175 43.96 39.09 2.20
N ASP A 176 43.29 39.99 2.92
CA ASP A 176 41.86 40.27 2.91
C ASP A 176 41.29 40.41 1.48
N GLU A 177 40.06 39.96 1.26
CA GLU A 177 38.86 40.83 1.24
C GLU A 177 37.63 40.05 0.73
N ASN A 178 36.50 40.39 1.36
CA ASN A 178 35.13 40.43 0.83
C ASN A 178 34.07 39.36 1.21
N ILE A 179 33.30 39.80 2.21
CA ILE A 179 31.83 39.99 2.23
C ILE A 179 31.01 38.86 2.88
N GLN A 180 30.90 39.00 4.21
CA GLN A 180 29.60 39.02 4.86
C GLN A 180 28.80 40.24 4.38
N THR A 181 27.70 40.06 3.67
CA THR A 181 26.43 40.81 3.83
C THR A 181 25.39 40.32 2.82
N ILE A 182 24.26 39.82 3.32
CA ILE A 182 22.89 40.32 3.08
C ILE A 182 21.95 39.26 3.69
N THR A 183 21.80 39.35 5.01
CA THR A 183 20.54 39.09 5.69
C THR A 183 19.96 40.47 5.98
N GLN A 184 18.65 40.65 5.85
CA GLN A 184 17.85 41.87 6.04
C GLN A 184 17.71 42.79 4.81
N ASN A 185 16.56 42.68 4.16
CA ASN A 185 15.64 43.80 3.98
C ASN A 185 14.34 43.33 3.32
N THR A 186 13.26 43.23 4.10
CA THR A 186 12.00 43.96 3.82
C THR A 186 10.99 43.69 4.94
N ASP A 187 11.10 44.48 6.01
CA ASP A 187 9.98 44.81 6.88
C ASP A 187 9.65 46.29 6.69
N LYS A 188 8.36 46.56 6.38
CA LYS A 188 7.53 47.76 6.60
C LYS A 188 6.88 48.39 5.37
N LYS A 189 5.61 48.03 5.19
CA LYS A 189 4.40 48.90 5.13
C LYS A 189 3.26 47.93 4.80
N THR A 190 2.16 47.79 5.53
CA THR A 190 1.50 48.70 6.47
C THR A 190 0.47 47.86 7.22
N SER A 191 0.48 47.99 8.54
CA SER A 191 -0.65 47.72 9.41
C SER A 191 -1.92 48.41 8.90
N ASN A 192 -3.01 47.66 8.78
CA ASN A 192 -4.37 48.08 9.10
C ASN A 192 -5.31 46.90 8.79
N LEU A 193 -5.93 46.33 9.83
CA LEU A 193 -7.37 46.05 9.96
C LEU A 193 -7.59 44.98 11.04
N ASN A 194 -7.92 45.49 12.23
CA ASN A 194 -8.83 45.02 13.28
C ASN A 194 -8.95 43.53 13.64
N GLU A 195 -8.67 43.27 14.92
CA GLU A 195 -8.84 42.03 15.69
C GLU A 195 -10.28 41.65 16.03
N ASP A 196 -11.29 42.29 15.45
CA ASP A 196 -12.69 41.99 15.71
C ASP A 196 -13.39 41.71 14.37
N ASP A 197 -14.00 40.51 14.29
CA ASP A 197 -14.97 40.04 13.27
C ASP A 197 -14.45 39.03 12.22
N ILE A 198 -14.12 37.80 12.65
CA ILE A 198 -14.40 36.58 11.86
C ILE A 198 -14.94 35.50 12.81
N THR A 199 -16.27 35.38 12.81
CA THR A 199 -16.95 34.22 13.39
C THR A 199 -16.62 32.97 12.58
N ALA A 200 -16.17 31.93 13.26
CA ALA A 200 -15.94 30.62 12.67
C ALA A 200 -17.26 30.05 12.11
N PRO A 201 -17.31 29.54 10.87
CA PRO A 201 -18.39 28.65 10.50
C PRO A 201 -18.17 27.30 11.18
N THR A 202 -19.11 26.98 12.05
CA THR A 202 -19.38 25.70 12.68
C THR A 202 -19.73 24.62 11.66
N SER A 203 -19.53 23.36 12.09
CA SER A 203 -19.82 22.05 11.46
C SER A 203 -18.92 21.59 10.29
N ASN A 204 -17.97 20.71 10.63
CA ASN A 204 -17.15 19.90 9.72
C ASN A 204 -17.88 18.63 9.21
N ASP A 205 -19.20 18.56 9.37
CA ASP A 205 -19.99 17.33 9.15
C ASP A 205 -20.42 17.11 7.68
N GLU A 206 -20.17 18.05 6.77
CA GLU A 206 -20.52 17.89 5.33
C GLU A 206 -19.35 17.40 4.45
N VAL A 207 -18.11 17.37 4.97
CA VAL A 207 -16.92 16.99 4.16
C VAL A 207 -16.73 15.47 4.08
N VAL A 208 -17.36 14.71 4.97
CA VAL A 208 -17.15 13.26 5.12
C VAL A 208 -18.04 12.43 4.19
N ALA A 209 -19.15 12.98 3.70
CA ALA A 209 -20.09 12.27 2.83
C ALA A 209 -19.58 12.05 1.38
N SER A 210 -18.44 12.62 0.99
CA SER A 210 -17.96 12.62 -0.40
C SER A 210 -16.84 11.63 -0.71
N LEU A 211 -16.36 10.82 0.24
CA LEU A 211 -15.10 10.07 0.04
C LEU A 211 -15.26 8.61 -0.43
N GLN A 212 -16.46 8.02 -0.41
CA GLN A 212 -16.76 6.85 -1.27
C GLN A 212 -17.14 7.26 -2.69
N ALA A 213 -17.40 8.55 -2.93
CA ALA A 213 -17.47 9.17 -4.25
C ALA A 213 -16.10 9.66 -4.75
N ALA A 214 -15.01 9.48 -3.99
CA ALA A 214 -13.71 10.11 -4.27
C ALA A 214 -12.81 9.40 -5.30
N SER A 215 -13.39 8.70 -6.26
CA SER A 215 -12.70 8.39 -7.52
C SER A 215 -13.50 8.75 -8.77
N ALA A 216 -14.77 9.16 -8.63
CA ALA A 216 -15.63 9.47 -9.76
C ALA A 216 -16.23 10.86 -9.59
N LEU A 217 -15.99 11.74 -10.56
CA LEU A 217 -16.64 13.04 -10.60
C LEU A 217 -18.16 12.87 -10.71
N ASN A 218 -18.90 13.82 -10.15
CA ASN A 218 -20.31 13.99 -10.50
C ASN A 218 -20.48 13.97 -12.04
N PRO A 219 -21.50 13.31 -12.61
CA PRO A 219 -21.64 13.17 -14.07
C PRO A 219 -21.56 14.48 -14.86
N LYS A 220 -22.02 15.60 -14.27
CA LYS A 220 -21.93 16.94 -14.88
C LYS A 220 -20.49 17.46 -14.91
N LEU A 221 -19.75 17.26 -13.82
CA LEU A 221 -18.32 17.60 -13.75
C LEU A 221 -17.48 16.66 -14.63
N GLN A 222 -17.83 15.37 -14.66
CA GLN A 222 -17.18 14.37 -15.52
C GLN A 222 -17.34 14.74 -17.00
N SER A 223 -18.57 15.07 -17.43
CA SER A 223 -18.82 15.49 -18.81
C SER A 223 -17.99 16.74 -19.18
N LEU A 224 -17.81 17.65 -18.23
CA LEU A 224 -17.03 18.86 -18.45
C LEU A 224 -15.52 18.56 -18.51
N HIS A 225 -15.04 17.68 -17.64
CA HIS A 225 -13.65 17.19 -17.64
C HIS A 225 -13.31 16.45 -18.94
N ASP A 226 -14.22 15.61 -19.44
CA ASP A 226 -14.06 14.87 -20.68
C ASP A 226 -13.92 15.83 -21.88
N GLU A 227 -14.80 16.84 -22.00
CA GLU A 227 -14.76 17.82 -23.09
C GLU A 227 -13.54 18.74 -23.01
N PHE A 228 -13.07 19.07 -21.80
CA PHE A 228 -11.82 19.79 -21.59
C PHE A 228 -10.62 18.94 -22.02
N SER A 229 -10.57 17.67 -21.59
CA SER A 229 -9.47 16.74 -21.88
C SER A 229 -9.36 16.46 -23.37
N LEU A 230 -10.48 16.25 -24.06
CA LEU A 230 -10.54 16.04 -25.50
C LEU A 230 -9.92 17.22 -26.28
N LYS A 231 -10.21 18.46 -25.90
CA LYS A 231 -9.63 19.64 -26.58
C LYS A 231 -8.12 19.74 -26.39
N LEU A 232 -7.58 19.27 -25.26
CA LEU A 232 -6.14 19.18 -25.07
C LEU A 232 -5.51 18.07 -25.90
N ASP A 233 -6.20 16.94 -26.09
CA ASP A 233 -5.76 15.88 -27.00
C ASP A 233 -5.77 16.35 -28.46
N GLU A 234 -6.82 17.05 -28.89
CA GLU A 234 -6.86 17.72 -30.21
C GLU A 234 -5.71 18.73 -30.35
N ALA A 235 -5.38 19.48 -29.30
CA ALA A 235 -4.27 20.44 -29.32
C ALA A 235 -2.91 19.76 -29.49
N ALA A 236 -2.70 18.60 -28.85
CA ALA A 236 -1.49 17.80 -28.98
C ALA A 236 -1.32 17.27 -30.42
N ILE A 237 -2.42 16.83 -31.04
CA ILE A 237 -2.44 16.40 -32.45
C ILE A 237 -2.11 17.56 -33.38
N ALA A 238 -2.74 18.72 -33.17
CA ALA A 238 -2.45 19.93 -33.94
C ALA A 238 -0.97 20.32 -33.81
N PHE A 239 -0.38 20.16 -32.61
CA PHE A 239 1.03 20.45 -32.38
C PHE A 239 1.94 19.47 -33.13
N ARG A 240 1.66 18.15 -33.05
CA ARG A 240 2.37 17.12 -33.82
C ARG A 240 2.36 17.42 -35.32
N ASN A 241 1.24 17.92 -35.83
CA ASN A 241 1.06 18.35 -37.21
C ASN A 241 1.68 19.72 -37.53
N LYS A 242 2.45 20.31 -36.60
CA LYS A 242 3.08 21.64 -36.70
C LYS A 242 2.09 22.79 -36.91
N ASN A 243 0.82 22.61 -36.59
CA ASN A 243 -0.22 23.65 -36.67
C ASN A 243 -0.33 24.42 -35.35
N LEU A 244 0.66 25.26 -35.05
CA LEU A 244 0.74 26.01 -33.79
C LEU A 244 -0.44 26.96 -33.58
N LEU A 245 -1.05 27.49 -34.65
CA LEU A 245 -2.21 28.36 -34.55
C LEU A 245 -3.43 27.59 -34.04
N GLU A 246 -3.65 26.39 -34.55
CA GLU A 246 -4.74 25.52 -34.11
C GLU A 246 -4.49 24.98 -32.70
N THR A 247 -3.24 24.59 -32.36
CA THR A 247 -2.85 24.25 -30.99
C THR A 247 -3.19 25.38 -30.01
N LYS A 248 -2.77 26.62 -30.31
CA LYS A 248 -3.08 27.79 -29.47
C LYS A 248 -4.58 28.03 -29.39
N SER A 249 -5.33 27.82 -30.48
CA SER A 249 -6.79 27.98 -30.50
C SER A 249 -7.48 26.97 -29.59
N LEU A 250 -7.13 25.70 -29.66
CA LEU A 250 -7.73 24.61 -28.89
C LEU A 250 -7.45 24.74 -27.39
N ILE A 251 -6.22 25.10 -26.99
CA ILE A 251 -5.89 25.38 -25.58
C ILE A 251 -6.72 26.57 -25.05
N ASN A 252 -6.89 27.61 -25.87
CA ASN A 252 -7.74 28.74 -25.49
C ASN A 252 -9.21 28.33 -25.39
N LYS A 253 -9.74 27.50 -26.29
CA LYS A 253 -11.11 26.98 -26.18
C LYS A 253 -11.30 26.18 -24.90
N ALA A 254 -10.37 25.28 -24.55
CA ALA A 254 -10.43 24.54 -23.28
C ALA A 254 -10.46 25.50 -22.07
N LEU A 255 -9.61 26.54 -22.09
CA LEU A 255 -9.59 27.56 -21.03
C LEU A 255 -10.91 28.35 -20.98
N PHE A 256 -11.39 28.88 -22.08
CA PHE A 256 -12.53 29.81 -22.05
C PHE A 256 -13.87 29.08 -22.05
N ASP A 257 -14.07 28.11 -22.92
CA ASP A 257 -15.37 27.47 -23.14
C ASP A 257 -15.71 26.47 -22.03
N ASP A 258 -14.77 25.60 -21.65
CA ASP A 258 -15.04 24.52 -20.69
C ASP A 258 -14.70 24.90 -19.24
N TYR A 259 -13.79 25.85 -19.03
CA TYR A 259 -13.35 26.22 -17.68
C TYR A 259 -13.94 27.54 -17.18
N ARG A 260 -13.80 28.64 -17.94
CA ARG A 260 -14.27 29.97 -17.49
C ARG A 260 -15.75 30.20 -17.71
N ASN A 261 -16.25 29.97 -18.93
CA ASN A 261 -17.64 30.24 -19.31
C ASN A 261 -18.63 29.35 -18.56
N THR A 262 -18.20 28.17 -18.12
CA THR A 262 -18.97 27.25 -17.28
C THR A 262 -19.05 27.66 -15.81
N LYS A 263 -18.31 28.70 -15.41
CA LYS A 263 -18.10 29.14 -14.01
C LYS A 263 -17.36 28.12 -13.14
N LEU A 264 -16.72 27.11 -13.72
CA LEU A 264 -15.94 26.14 -12.97
C LEU A 264 -14.78 26.81 -12.22
N GLU A 265 -14.15 27.83 -12.80
CA GLU A 265 -13.11 28.64 -12.14
C GLU A 265 -13.56 29.23 -10.79
N ILE A 266 -14.83 29.63 -10.69
CA ILE A 266 -15.42 30.23 -9.48
C ILE A 266 -15.64 29.14 -8.43
N ALA A 267 -16.15 27.98 -8.84
CA ALA A 267 -16.35 26.85 -7.93
C ALA A 267 -15.00 26.36 -7.37
N ILE A 268 -14.01 26.17 -8.24
CA ILE A 268 -12.67 25.76 -7.82
C ILE A 268 -12.04 26.79 -6.88
N SER A 269 -12.11 28.09 -7.22
CA SER A 269 -11.56 29.13 -6.35
C SER A 269 -12.19 29.19 -4.96
N ASN A 270 -13.46 28.78 -4.82
CA ASN A 270 -14.19 28.88 -3.56
C ASN A 270 -14.05 27.63 -2.67
N PHE A 271 -13.86 26.45 -3.26
CA PHE A 271 -13.95 25.17 -2.54
C PHE A 271 -12.66 24.34 -2.54
N THR A 272 -11.59 24.82 -3.17
CA THR A 272 -10.30 24.11 -3.21
C THR A 272 -9.20 24.87 -2.47
N LYS A 273 -7.96 24.35 -2.50
CA LYS A 273 -6.82 25.02 -1.89
C LYS A 273 -6.63 26.43 -2.48
N PRO A 274 -6.17 27.43 -1.69
CA PRO A 274 -5.91 28.77 -2.21
C PRO A 274 -5.00 28.71 -3.45
N LYS A 275 -5.39 29.44 -4.50
CA LYS A 275 -4.67 29.56 -5.79
C LYS A 275 -4.72 28.35 -6.74
N THR A 276 -5.47 27.28 -6.44
CA THR A 276 -5.59 26.12 -7.36
C THR A 276 -6.09 26.53 -8.74
N ASP A 277 -7.13 27.37 -8.80
CA ASP A 277 -7.61 27.97 -10.06
C ASP A 277 -6.48 28.70 -10.83
N GLN A 278 -5.73 29.54 -10.12
CA GLN A 278 -4.64 30.31 -10.71
C GLN A 278 -3.55 29.39 -11.28
N GLN A 279 -3.27 28.26 -10.62
CA GLN A 279 -2.31 27.27 -11.10
C GLN A 279 -2.77 26.64 -12.41
N ILE A 280 -4.03 26.19 -12.49
CA ILE A 280 -4.60 25.59 -13.72
C ILE A 280 -4.54 26.59 -14.88
N GLN A 281 -4.98 27.84 -14.66
CA GLN A 281 -4.95 28.87 -15.69
C GLN A 281 -3.52 29.27 -16.10
N GLN A 282 -2.58 29.28 -15.15
CA GLN A 282 -1.17 29.58 -15.45
C GLN A 282 -0.51 28.44 -16.21
N ALA A 283 -0.79 27.19 -15.87
CA ALA A 283 -0.26 26.02 -16.55
C ALA A 283 -0.66 26.03 -18.04
N LEU A 284 -1.95 26.24 -18.35
CA LEU A 284 -2.42 26.38 -19.75
C LEU A 284 -1.72 27.52 -20.49
N ARG A 285 -1.56 28.69 -19.85
CA ARG A 285 -0.83 29.82 -20.44
C ARG A 285 0.66 29.56 -20.63
N ASN A 286 1.28 28.82 -19.72
CA ASN A 286 2.68 28.44 -19.81
C ASN A 286 2.91 27.46 -20.97
N VAL A 287 1.99 26.52 -21.19
CA VAL A 287 2.04 25.68 -22.40
C VAL A 287 2.01 26.54 -23.65
N ILE A 288 1.05 27.47 -23.77
CA ILE A 288 0.95 28.41 -24.91
C ILE A 288 2.26 29.17 -25.15
N ARG A 289 2.93 29.63 -24.08
CA ARG A 289 4.21 30.34 -24.17
C ARG A 289 5.36 29.45 -24.61
N SER A 290 5.36 28.17 -24.20
CA SER A 290 6.40 27.22 -24.59
C SER A 290 6.30 26.74 -26.03
N LEU A 291 5.17 26.94 -26.72
CA LEU A 291 4.96 26.47 -28.10
C LEU A 291 5.93 27.07 -29.13
N ASP A 292 6.61 28.16 -28.79
CA ASP A 292 7.60 28.81 -29.66
C ASP A 292 9.03 28.25 -29.43
N ASP A 293 9.21 27.28 -28.52
CA ASP A 293 10.49 26.59 -28.27
C ASP A 293 10.71 25.44 -29.28
N GLU A 294 11.84 25.49 -30.00
CA GLU A 294 12.19 24.50 -31.03
C GLU A 294 12.55 23.12 -30.48
N ASN A 295 12.88 23.02 -29.18
CA ASN A 295 13.23 21.74 -28.54
C ASN A 295 12.02 21.02 -27.93
N LEU A 296 10.83 21.64 -27.96
CA LEU A 296 9.64 21.09 -27.35
C LEU A 296 9.11 19.90 -28.16
N THR A 297 8.99 18.74 -27.53
CA THR A 297 8.47 17.52 -28.15
C THR A 297 6.97 17.34 -27.91
N GLU A 298 6.32 16.47 -28.70
CA GLU A 298 4.93 16.08 -28.46
C GLU A 298 4.75 15.45 -27.07
N HIS A 299 5.71 14.62 -26.65
CA HIS A 299 5.73 14.02 -25.33
C HIS A 299 5.67 15.09 -24.23
N ASP A 300 6.53 16.11 -24.31
CA ASP A 300 6.59 17.19 -23.32
C ASP A 300 5.26 17.96 -23.21
N ILE A 301 4.56 18.14 -24.33
CA ILE A 301 3.27 18.82 -24.35
C ILE A 301 2.17 17.95 -23.75
N ARG A 302 2.14 16.66 -24.11
CA ARG A 302 1.16 15.72 -23.57
C ARG A 302 1.34 15.55 -22.07
N GLU A 303 2.56 15.45 -21.58
CA GLU A 303 2.87 15.42 -20.15
C GLU A 303 2.36 16.68 -19.44
N LYS A 304 2.56 17.87 -20.01
CA LYS A 304 2.00 19.11 -19.47
C LYS A 304 0.48 19.11 -19.47
N PHE A 305 -0.16 18.57 -20.50
CA PHE A 305 -1.61 18.46 -20.57
C PHE A 305 -2.16 17.47 -19.54
N GLU A 306 -1.55 16.30 -19.37
CA GLU A 306 -1.96 15.32 -18.35
C GLU A 306 -1.88 15.92 -16.95
N ASN A 307 -0.78 16.61 -16.62
CA ASN A 307 -0.65 17.32 -15.35
C ASN A 307 -1.77 18.35 -15.11
N ILE A 308 -2.21 19.05 -16.16
CA ILE A 308 -3.34 20.00 -16.09
C ILE A 308 -4.66 19.25 -15.90
N LYS A 309 -4.90 18.16 -16.64
CA LYS A 309 -6.11 17.34 -16.54
C LYS A 309 -6.26 16.73 -15.15
N ASP A 310 -5.16 16.23 -14.56
CA ASP A 310 -5.13 15.66 -13.22
C ASP A 310 -5.37 16.71 -12.13
N THR A 311 -4.72 17.87 -12.25
CA THR A 311 -4.92 18.98 -11.30
C THR A 311 -6.37 19.46 -11.35
N LEU A 312 -6.96 19.55 -12.54
CA LEU A 312 -8.35 19.92 -12.73
C LEU A 312 -9.30 18.88 -12.13
N PHE A 313 -9.05 17.59 -12.36
CA PHE A 313 -9.83 16.50 -11.80
C PHE A 313 -9.83 16.53 -10.26
N ASP A 314 -8.66 16.70 -9.65
CA ASP A 314 -8.52 16.82 -8.19
C ASP A 314 -9.24 18.03 -7.63
N ALA A 315 -9.19 19.15 -8.34
CA ALA A 315 -9.93 20.34 -7.95
C ALA A 315 -11.45 20.12 -8.03
N MET A 316 -11.93 19.42 -9.06
CA MET A 316 -13.35 19.11 -9.24
C MET A 316 -13.90 18.15 -8.17
N LEU A 317 -13.11 17.18 -7.71
CA LEU A 317 -13.50 16.25 -6.63
C LEU A 317 -13.81 16.94 -5.31
N LEU A 318 -13.23 18.12 -5.06
CA LEU A 318 -13.41 18.89 -3.84
C LEU A 318 -14.63 19.82 -3.88
N ILE A 319 -15.34 19.90 -5.01
CA ILE A 319 -16.52 20.77 -5.17
C ILE A 319 -17.73 20.09 -4.51
N PRO A 320 -18.40 20.72 -3.54
CA PRO A 320 -19.60 20.16 -2.91
C PRO A 320 -20.75 19.97 -3.92
N GLU A 321 -21.50 18.87 -3.80
CA GLU A 321 -22.60 18.49 -4.70
C GLU A 321 -23.65 19.61 -4.84
N GLU A 322 -24.02 20.29 -3.76
CA GLU A 322 -25.01 21.38 -3.83
C GLU A 322 -24.53 22.60 -4.63
N LYS A 323 -23.23 22.70 -4.91
CA LYS A 323 -22.60 23.79 -5.68
C LYS A 323 -22.41 23.45 -7.15
N ILE A 324 -22.54 22.19 -7.53
CA ILE A 324 -22.43 21.72 -8.92
C ILE A 324 -23.61 22.22 -9.78
N ALA A 325 -24.76 22.50 -9.15
CA ALA A 325 -25.91 23.12 -9.82
C ALA A 325 -25.58 24.51 -10.41
N ASP A 326 -24.66 25.26 -9.79
CA ASP A 326 -24.30 26.62 -10.23
C ASP A 326 -23.36 26.64 -11.45
N ILE A 327 -22.78 25.49 -11.81
CA ILE A 327 -21.88 25.30 -12.95
C ILE A 327 -22.73 25.19 -14.23
N LYS A 328 -22.38 25.96 -15.26
CA LYS A 328 -23.14 25.98 -16.52
C LYS A 328 -22.51 25.02 -17.52
N VAL A 329 -23.20 23.93 -17.86
CA VAL A 329 -22.77 23.00 -18.91
C VAL A 329 -23.79 23.04 -20.05
N SER A 330 -23.35 23.39 -21.25
CA SER A 330 -24.22 23.45 -22.43
C SER A 330 -24.60 22.04 -22.88
N GLY A 331 -25.89 21.78 -23.11
CA GLY A 331 -26.38 20.46 -23.58
C GLY A 331 -26.54 19.39 -22.49
N PHE A 332 -26.28 19.72 -21.21
CA PHE A 332 -26.46 18.79 -20.09
C PHE A 332 -27.89 18.91 -19.52
N ASN A 333 -28.66 17.82 -19.54
CA ASN A 333 -30.03 17.79 -19.03
C ASN A 333 -30.07 17.51 -17.51
N GLU A 334 -30.25 18.54 -16.69
CA GLU A 334 -30.28 18.40 -15.22
C GLU A 334 -31.47 17.57 -14.68
N ASP A 335 -32.53 17.40 -15.49
CA ASP A 335 -33.72 16.64 -15.09
C ASP A 335 -33.45 15.11 -15.09
N GLU A 336 -32.39 14.63 -15.74
CA GLU A 336 -32.00 13.20 -15.74
C GLU A 336 -31.33 12.73 -14.44
N LEU A 337 -30.83 13.65 -13.60
CA LEU A 337 -30.11 13.30 -12.37
C LEU A 337 -30.98 13.41 -11.10
N LYS A 338 -32.03 14.22 -11.11
CA LYS A 338 -32.81 14.54 -9.90
C LYS A 338 -33.84 13.49 -9.49
N ASN A 339 -34.14 12.51 -10.34
CA ASN A 339 -35.01 11.37 -10.05
C ASN A 339 -34.64 10.19 -10.97
N LYS A 340 -33.44 9.60 -10.81
CA LYS A 340 -33.17 8.32 -11.45
C LYS A 340 -33.96 7.25 -10.72
N ASP A 341 -35.08 6.86 -11.33
CA ASP A 341 -35.84 5.69 -10.92
C ASP A 341 -35.04 4.43 -11.26
N TYR A 342 -34.19 3.99 -10.33
CA TYR A 342 -33.42 2.75 -10.48
C TYR A 342 -34.32 1.52 -10.62
N SER A 343 -35.61 1.60 -10.24
CA SER A 343 -36.58 0.55 -10.56
C SER A 343 -36.72 0.36 -12.06
N LYS A 344 -36.76 1.46 -12.83
CA LYS A 344 -36.81 1.41 -14.29
C LYS A 344 -35.53 0.81 -14.88
N VAL A 345 -34.38 1.12 -14.32
CA VAL A 345 -33.09 0.53 -14.74
C VAL A 345 -33.08 -0.98 -14.52
N ALA A 346 -33.53 -1.45 -13.35
CA ALA A 346 -33.66 -2.87 -13.06
C ALA A 346 -34.66 -3.56 -14.01
N ASP A 347 -35.77 -2.90 -14.35
CA ASP A 347 -36.75 -3.40 -15.32
C ASP A 347 -36.18 -3.48 -16.74
N ASP A 348 -35.38 -2.49 -17.16
CA ASP A 348 -34.73 -2.46 -18.48
C ASP A 348 -33.67 -3.58 -18.60
N ILE A 349 -32.88 -3.84 -17.55
CA ILE A 349 -31.95 -4.98 -17.49
C ILE A 349 -32.71 -6.31 -17.54
N LYS A 350 -33.83 -6.40 -16.81
CA LYS A 350 -34.68 -7.59 -16.84
C LYS A 350 -35.26 -7.83 -18.24
N LEU A 351 -35.71 -6.78 -18.92
CA LEU A 351 -36.23 -6.88 -20.29
C LEU A 351 -35.14 -7.36 -21.26
N ALA A 352 -33.92 -6.84 -21.14
CA ALA A 352 -32.80 -7.25 -21.97
C ALA A 352 -32.41 -8.73 -21.74
N THR A 353 -32.32 -9.16 -20.48
CA THR A 353 -32.04 -10.57 -20.13
C THR A 353 -33.17 -11.52 -20.58
N ASP A 354 -34.43 -11.10 -20.48
CA ASP A 354 -35.58 -11.86 -21.01
C ASP A 354 -35.53 -11.98 -22.55
N ASN A 355 -35.08 -10.94 -23.27
CA ASN A 355 -34.88 -10.97 -24.72
C ASN A 355 -33.76 -11.94 -25.13
N ILE A 356 -32.63 -11.93 -24.43
CA ILE A 356 -31.53 -12.89 -24.64
C ILE A 356 -32.03 -14.32 -24.46
N LEU A 357 -32.80 -14.61 -23.41
CA LEU A 357 -33.40 -15.94 -23.22
C LEU A 357 -34.36 -16.31 -24.36
N LYS A 358 -35.22 -15.38 -24.78
CA LYS A 358 -36.17 -15.63 -25.88
C LYS A 358 -35.46 -15.97 -27.20
N ASN A 359 -34.30 -15.38 -27.45
CA ASN A 359 -33.53 -15.52 -28.68
C ASN A 359 -32.35 -16.50 -28.56
N TYR A 360 -32.17 -17.16 -27.42
CA TYR A 360 -31.02 -18.03 -27.13
C TYR A 360 -30.73 -19.11 -28.18
N ASP A 361 -31.79 -19.62 -28.81
CA ASP A 361 -31.76 -20.68 -29.83
C ASP A 361 -31.85 -20.14 -31.27
N LYS A 362 -32.06 -18.83 -31.42
CA LYS A 362 -32.36 -18.17 -32.70
C LYS A 362 -31.24 -17.26 -33.19
N MET A 363 -30.44 -16.74 -32.27
CA MET A 363 -29.32 -15.84 -32.55
C MET A 363 -27.98 -16.56 -32.37
N PRO A 364 -26.94 -16.15 -33.12
CA PRO A 364 -25.58 -16.62 -32.88
C PRO A 364 -25.13 -16.25 -31.46
N LYS A 365 -24.28 -17.08 -30.85
CA LYS A 365 -23.86 -16.91 -29.45
C LYS A 365 -23.14 -15.60 -29.23
N GLU A 366 -22.37 -15.16 -30.23
CA GLU A 366 -21.67 -13.88 -30.25
C GLU A 366 -22.65 -12.71 -30.11
N ALA A 367 -23.78 -12.72 -30.84
CA ALA A 367 -24.76 -11.63 -30.76
C ALA A 367 -25.49 -11.59 -29.40
N LEU A 368 -25.65 -12.74 -28.75
CA LEU A 368 -26.24 -12.83 -27.40
C LEU A 368 -25.25 -12.33 -26.33
N ILE A 369 -23.95 -12.57 -26.52
CA ILE A 369 -22.89 -12.02 -25.67
C ILE A 369 -22.85 -10.50 -25.81
N ASP A 370 -22.90 -9.98 -27.04
CA ASP A 370 -22.93 -8.54 -27.31
C ASP A 370 -24.12 -7.87 -26.62
N GLU A 371 -25.32 -8.47 -26.71
CA GLU A 371 -26.53 -7.93 -26.07
C GLU A 371 -26.40 -7.91 -24.54
N LEU A 372 -25.77 -8.93 -23.94
CA LEU A 372 -25.52 -8.97 -22.50
C LEU A 372 -24.47 -7.94 -22.05
N GLN A 373 -23.37 -7.81 -22.78
CA GLN A 373 -22.32 -6.81 -22.49
C GLN A 373 -22.85 -5.38 -22.68
N SER A 374 -23.63 -5.14 -23.73
CA SER A 374 -24.32 -3.87 -23.94
C SER A 374 -25.31 -3.57 -22.81
N THR A 375 -26.00 -4.58 -22.27
CA THR A 375 -26.90 -4.39 -21.11
C THR A 375 -26.13 -3.93 -19.88
N TYR A 376 -24.96 -4.53 -19.61
CA TYR A 376 -24.09 -4.08 -18.52
C TYR A 376 -23.64 -2.63 -18.73
N LEU A 377 -23.03 -2.32 -19.88
CA LEU A 377 -22.44 -1.00 -20.14
C LEU A 377 -23.49 0.11 -20.29
N ASP A 378 -24.47 -0.10 -21.17
CA ASP A 378 -25.39 0.96 -21.61
C ASP A 378 -26.57 1.18 -20.66
N ILE A 379 -26.85 0.21 -19.78
CA ILE A 379 -27.98 0.28 -18.84
C ILE A 379 -27.48 0.27 -17.40
N PHE A 380 -26.68 -0.71 -16.99
CA PHE A 380 -26.26 -0.85 -15.59
C PHE A 380 -25.17 0.17 -15.18
N GLU A 381 -24.06 0.25 -15.92
CA GLU A 381 -22.96 1.18 -15.68
C GLU A 381 -23.38 2.62 -16.02
N ALA A 382 -23.90 2.86 -17.23
CA ALA A 382 -24.27 4.20 -17.71
C ALA A 382 -25.38 4.87 -16.87
N SER A 383 -26.27 4.08 -16.25
CA SER A 383 -27.28 4.66 -15.34
C SER A 383 -26.66 5.19 -14.04
N GLY A 384 -25.43 4.81 -13.70
CA GLY A 384 -24.80 5.10 -12.40
C GLY A 384 -25.29 4.18 -11.27
N MET A 385 -26.15 3.20 -11.57
CA MET A 385 -26.66 2.24 -10.60
C MET A 385 -25.53 1.38 -10.02
N GLU A 386 -24.59 0.94 -10.87
CA GLU A 386 -23.40 0.20 -10.46
C GLU A 386 -22.58 0.95 -9.39
N ASN A 387 -22.26 2.22 -9.65
CA ASN A 387 -21.50 3.07 -8.71
C ASN A 387 -22.26 3.30 -7.41
N LYS A 388 -23.58 3.51 -7.48
CA LYS A 388 -24.39 3.70 -6.28
C LYS A 388 -24.54 2.42 -5.46
N ILE A 389 -24.63 1.25 -6.11
CA ILE A 389 -24.58 -0.06 -5.44
C ILE A 389 -23.20 -0.26 -4.81
N GLY A 390 -22.12 -0.03 -5.54
CA GLY A 390 -20.75 -0.20 -5.02
C GLY A 390 -20.42 0.70 -3.83
N ALA A 391 -20.97 1.91 -3.81
CA ALA A 391 -20.83 2.84 -2.70
C ALA A 391 -21.53 2.34 -1.41
N VAL A 392 -22.64 1.62 -1.54
CA VAL A 392 -23.44 1.12 -0.41
C VAL A 392 -23.08 -0.31 -0.02
N ASP A 393 -22.72 -1.14 -1.00
CA ASP A 393 -22.45 -2.57 -0.83
C ASP A 393 -21.55 -3.04 -2.00
N SER A 394 -20.23 -2.89 -1.82
CA SER A 394 -19.21 -3.32 -2.78
C SER A 394 -19.31 -4.81 -3.10
N THR A 395 -19.66 -5.64 -2.11
CA THR A 395 -19.89 -7.08 -2.30
C THR A 395 -21.09 -7.34 -3.20
N LEU A 396 -22.18 -6.59 -3.05
CA LEU A 396 -23.35 -6.70 -3.93
C LEU A 396 -23.02 -6.27 -5.36
N LYS A 397 -22.24 -5.20 -5.54
CA LYS A 397 -21.73 -4.77 -6.85
C LYS A 397 -20.96 -5.91 -7.52
N LEU A 398 -19.97 -6.48 -6.83
CA LEU A 398 -19.15 -7.59 -7.36
C LEU A 398 -19.97 -8.84 -7.69
N ASN A 399 -21.00 -9.16 -6.89
CA ASN A 399 -21.89 -10.28 -7.20
C ASN A 399 -22.72 -10.02 -8.47
N ILE A 400 -23.18 -8.78 -8.67
CA ILE A 400 -23.94 -8.40 -9.87
C ILE A 400 -23.04 -8.44 -11.11
N GLU A 401 -21.84 -7.88 -11.03
CA GLU A 401 -20.81 -7.94 -12.09
C GLU A 401 -20.44 -9.39 -12.42
N SER A 402 -20.20 -10.21 -11.40
CA SER A 402 -19.91 -11.62 -11.57
C SER A 402 -21.03 -12.37 -12.30
N LEU A 403 -22.30 -12.04 -12.07
CA LEU A 403 -23.44 -12.65 -12.77
C LEU A 403 -23.54 -12.20 -14.24
N PHE A 404 -23.16 -10.97 -14.57
CA PHE A 404 -23.01 -10.54 -15.98
C PHE A 404 -21.91 -11.35 -16.67
N THR A 405 -20.72 -11.42 -16.07
CA THR A 405 -19.57 -12.17 -16.62
C THR A 405 -19.86 -13.67 -16.71
N HIS A 406 -20.50 -14.25 -15.70
CA HIS A 406 -20.92 -15.64 -15.70
C HIS A 406 -21.96 -15.92 -16.79
N GLY A 407 -22.89 -14.99 -17.02
CA GLY A 407 -23.84 -15.06 -18.13
C GLY A 407 -23.13 -15.14 -19.50
N VAL A 408 -22.11 -14.31 -19.71
CA VAL A 408 -21.26 -14.36 -20.93
C VAL A 408 -20.60 -15.73 -21.07
N ALA A 409 -20.01 -16.27 -19.99
CA ALA A 409 -19.37 -17.58 -19.99
C ALA A 409 -20.35 -18.72 -20.32
N LEU A 410 -21.57 -18.69 -19.78
CA LEU A 410 -22.63 -19.66 -20.07
C LEU A 410 -23.08 -19.60 -21.54
N ILE A 411 -23.23 -18.40 -22.11
CA ILE A 411 -23.57 -18.24 -23.53
C ILE A 411 -22.43 -18.79 -24.40
N LYS A 412 -21.17 -18.44 -24.09
CA LYS A 412 -19.97 -18.86 -24.83
C LYS A 412 -19.75 -20.37 -24.80
N SER A 413 -20.02 -21.02 -23.68
CA SER A 413 -19.90 -22.47 -23.51
C SER A 413 -21.08 -23.26 -24.10
N GLY A 414 -22.15 -22.58 -24.53
CA GLY A 414 -23.35 -23.23 -25.06
C GLY A 414 -24.16 -23.97 -23.99
N ALA A 415 -24.14 -23.49 -22.75
CA ALA A 415 -24.85 -24.07 -21.62
C ALA A 415 -26.37 -24.19 -21.86
N ASP A 416 -27.05 -25.01 -21.06
CA ASP A 416 -28.49 -25.17 -21.21
C ASP A 416 -29.22 -23.85 -20.93
N LYS A 417 -30.27 -23.57 -21.70
CA LYS A 417 -31.08 -22.36 -21.57
C LYS A 417 -31.64 -22.17 -20.16
N LYS A 418 -31.90 -23.27 -19.44
CA LYS A 418 -32.34 -23.25 -18.05
C LYS A 418 -31.26 -22.73 -17.10
N GLU A 419 -30.01 -23.11 -17.32
CA GLU A 419 -28.87 -22.66 -16.52
C GLU A 419 -28.62 -21.16 -16.71
N LEU A 420 -28.69 -20.68 -17.96
CA LEU A 420 -28.63 -19.25 -18.26
C LEU A 420 -29.80 -18.48 -17.63
N LYS A 421 -31.01 -19.05 -17.67
CA LYS A 421 -32.17 -18.46 -17.00
C LYS A 421 -31.97 -18.36 -15.49
N GLU A 422 -31.43 -19.39 -14.84
CA GLU A 422 -31.15 -19.37 -13.41
C GLU A 422 -30.11 -18.29 -13.05
N ASN A 423 -29.10 -18.07 -13.90
CA ASN A 423 -28.16 -16.95 -13.75
C ASN A 423 -28.85 -15.58 -13.84
N PHE A 424 -29.70 -15.36 -14.87
CA PHE A 424 -30.42 -14.09 -15.02
C PHE A 424 -31.50 -13.87 -13.97
N ASP A 425 -32.18 -14.93 -13.49
CA ASP A 425 -33.11 -14.81 -12.37
C ASP A 425 -32.38 -14.36 -11.08
N LYS A 426 -31.16 -14.87 -10.83
CA LYS A 426 -30.31 -14.43 -9.71
C LYS A 426 -29.89 -12.96 -9.89
N LEU A 427 -29.45 -12.58 -11.09
CA LEU A 427 -29.06 -11.20 -11.43
C LEU A 427 -30.21 -10.22 -11.18
N ASN A 428 -31.37 -10.50 -11.75
CA ASN A 428 -32.56 -9.66 -11.61
C ASN A 428 -33.04 -9.59 -10.15
N THR A 429 -32.93 -10.67 -9.38
CA THR A 429 -33.25 -10.67 -7.94
C THR A 429 -32.31 -9.79 -7.14
N LEU A 430 -31.00 -9.83 -7.42
CA LEU A 430 -30.02 -8.98 -6.74
C LEU A 430 -30.20 -7.50 -7.12
N LEU A 431 -30.50 -7.20 -8.39
CA LEU A 431 -30.80 -5.84 -8.84
C LEU A 431 -32.04 -5.27 -8.15
N VAL A 432 -33.14 -6.02 -8.09
CA VAL A 432 -34.36 -5.58 -7.37
C VAL A 432 -34.10 -5.48 -5.86
N GLY A 433 -33.37 -6.43 -5.27
CA GLY A 433 -32.99 -6.37 -3.85
C GLY A 433 -32.00 -5.25 -3.51
N SER A 434 -31.24 -4.77 -4.50
CA SER A 434 -30.37 -3.60 -4.36
C SER A 434 -31.18 -2.30 -4.30
N LEU A 435 -32.38 -2.26 -4.89
CA LEU A 435 -33.20 -1.05 -4.90
C LEU A 435 -33.46 -0.54 -3.48
N ASP A 436 -33.77 -1.39 -2.51
CA ASP A 436 -33.97 -0.94 -1.13
C ASP A 436 -32.69 -0.32 -0.52
N LYS A 437 -31.52 -0.87 -0.82
CA LYS A 437 -30.21 -0.39 -0.30
C LYS A 437 -29.76 0.91 -0.96
N VAL A 438 -29.98 1.02 -2.25
CA VAL A 438 -29.53 2.12 -3.12
C VAL A 438 -30.54 3.28 -3.08
N SER A 439 -31.80 2.96 -2.77
CA SER A 439 -32.90 3.93 -2.75
C SER A 439 -33.25 4.43 -1.36
N ASN A 440 -33.01 3.70 -0.24
CA ASN A 440 -33.18 4.19 1.15
C ASN A 440 -32.53 3.26 2.22
N THR A 441 -31.41 3.66 2.85
CA THR A 441 -30.90 2.97 4.06
C THR A 441 -31.93 3.06 5.20
N SER A 442 -32.39 1.91 5.72
CA SER A 442 -33.41 1.90 6.79
C SER A 442 -32.77 2.08 8.18
N PRO A 443 -33.23 3.04 9.02
CA PRO A 443 -32.71 3.22 10.38
C PRO A 443 -32.79 1.94 11.23
N LEU A 444 -33.78 1.07 11.02
CA LEU A 444 -33.89 -0.19 11.76
C LEU A 444 -32.71 -1.14 11.47
N PHE A 445 -32.23 -1.17 10.24
CA PHE A 445 -31.09 -1.99 9.85
C PHE A 445 -29.81 -1.51 10.54
N LEU A 446 -29.54 -0.20 10.48
CA LEU A 446 -28.38 0.41 11.12
C LEU A 446 -28.40 0.21 12.65
N PHE A 447 -29.58 0.28 13.27
CA PHE A 447 -29.75 -0.06 14.68
C PHE A 447 -29.35 -1.52 14.97
N LEU A 448 -29.87 -2.49 14.22
CA LEU A 448 -29.60 -3.91 14.44
C LEU A 448 -28.13 -4.27 14.15
N ALA A 449 -27.52 -3.63 13.15
CA ALA A 449 -26.11 -3.81 12.81
C ALA A 449 -25.21 -3.27 13.93
N ALA A 450 -25.42 -2.02 14.37
CA ALA A 450 -24.67 -1.44 15.49
C ALA A 450 -24.82 -2.27 16.77
N PHE A 451 -26.06 -2.66 17.09
CA PHE A 451 -26.36 -3.53 18.22
C PHE A 451 -25.60 -4.88 18.13
N GLY A 452 -25.65 -5.53 16.97
CA GLY A 452 -25.02 -6.84 16.74
C GLY A 452 -23.50 -6.81 16.86
N ILE A 453 -22.86 -5.78 16.30
CA ILE A 453 -21.40 -5.60 16.36
C ILE A 453 -20.94 -5.47 17.80
N LEU A 454 -21.49 -4.50 18.55
CA LEU A 454 -21.04 -4.27 19.92
C LEU A 454 -21.34 -5.46 20.83
N LEU A 455 -22.48 -6.13 20.64
CA LEU A 455 -22.81 -7.31 21.41
C LEU A 455 -21.83 -8.46 21.16
N ARG A 456 -21.40 -8.67 19.91
CA ARG A 456 -20.46 -9.72 19.55
C ARG A 456 -19.08 -9.46 20.14
N GLU A 457 -18.45 -8.35 19.76
CA GLU A 457 -17.07 -8.04 20.15
C GLU A 457 -16.97 -7.72 21.65
N GLY A 458 -17.98 -7.03 22.18
CA GLY A 458 -18.10 -6.74 23.60
C GLY A 458 -18.28 -7.99 24.46
N LEU A 459 -18.94 -9.05 23.95
CA LEU A 459 -19.08 -10.31 24.69
C LEU A 459 -17.74 -11.06 24.79
N GLU A 460 -16.91 -11.02 23.75
CA GLU A 460 -15.58 -11.66 23.74
C GLU A 460 -14.64 -11.01 24.76
N ALA A 461 -14.59 -9.67 24.78
CA ALA A 461 -13.85 -8.92 25.80
C ALA A 461 -14.42 -9.17 27.21
N LEU A 462 -15.75 -9.14 27.34
CA LEU A 462 -16.46 -9.34 28.60
C LEU A 462 -16.15 -10.70 29.21
N ILE A 463 -16.10 -11.74 28.39
CA ILE A 463 -15.81 -13.11 28.82
C ILE A 463 -14.43 -13.20 29.50
N ILE A 464 -13.40 -12.57 28.93
CA ILE A 464 -12.04 -12.57 29.50
C ILE A 464 -12.02 -11.77 30.81
N VAL A 465 -12.64 -10.60 30.82
CA VAL A 465 -12.75 -9.73 32.00
C VAL A 465 -13.46 -10.46 33.14
N VAL A 466 -14.60 -11.10 32.88
CA VAL A 466 -15.34 -11.88 33.88
C VAL A 466 -14.50 -13.06 34.37
N ALA A 467 -13.83 -13.81 33.50
CA ALA A 467 -12.98 -14.92 33.92
C ALA A 467 -11.89 -14.48 34.92
N ILE A 468 -11.24 -13.34 34.65
CA ILE A 468 -10.19 -12.76 35.50
C ILE A 468 -10.78 -12.20 36.80
N VAL A 469 -11.89 -11.46 36.73
CA VAL A 469 -12.59 -10.92 37.90
C VAL A 469 -13.08 -12.03 38.81
N SER A 470 -13.69 -13.08 38.25
CA SER A 470 -14.18 -14.23 39.00
C SER A 470 -13.05 -15.05 39.61
N TYR A 471 -11.91 -15.19 38.92
CA TYR A 471 -10.71 -15.77 39.50
C TYR A 471 -10.21 -14.97 40.71
N LEU A 472 -10.08 -13.65 40.60
CA LEU A 472 -9.61 -12.78 41.69
C LEU A 472 -10.56 -12.80 42.90
N ILE A 473 -11.87 -12.89 42.66
CA ILE A 473 -12.88 -13.01 43.73
C ILE A 473 -12.78 -14.38 44.42
N GLN A 474 -12.67 -15.47 43.66
CA GLN A 474 -12.59 -16.83 44.19
C GLN A 474 -11.26 -17.09 44.92
N SER A 475 -10.18 -16.44 44.51
CA SER A 475 -8.86 -16.56 45.13
C SER A 475 -8.67 -15.64 46.34
N GLY A 476 -9.70 -14.93 46.80
CA GLY A 476 -9.62 -13.98 47.93
C GLY A 476 -8.86 -12.67 47.64
N ASN A 477 -8.43 -12.42 46.40
CA ASN A 477 -7.63 -11.26 45.99
C ASN A 477 -8.48 -10.09 45.48
N LYS A 478 -9.62 -9.81 46.13
CA LYS A 478 -10.56 -8.75 45.73
C LYS A 478 -9.89 -7.37 45.59
N ASN A 479 -8.86 -7.10 46.39
CA ASN A 479 -8.11 -5.84 46.36
C ASN A 479 -7.38 -5.57 45.03
N ARG A 480 -7.18 -6.60 44.19
CA ARG A 480 -6.54 -6.47 42.88
C ARG A 480 -7.52 -6.26 41.73
N LEU A 481 -8.83 -6.20 42.00
CA LEU A 481 -9.84 -5.93 40.97
C LEU A 481 -9.63 -4.57 40.28
N ASN A 482 -9.11 -3.58 41.01
CA ASN A 482 -8.81 -2.26 40.45
C ASN A 482 -7.78 -2.33 39.31
N ILE A 483 -6.86 -3.30 39.33
CA ILE A 483 -5.87 -3.49 38.25
C ILE A 483 -6.57 -3.97 36.98
N ALA A 484 -7.51 -4.91 37.11
CA ALA A 484 -8.28 -5.42 35.98
C ALA A 484 -9.22 -4.35 35.40
N TYR A 485 -9.90 -3.58 36.25
CA TYR A 485 -10.75 -2.49 35.77
C TYR A 485 -9.94 -1.34 35.16
N SER A 486 -8.79 -0.99 35.73
CA SER A 486 -7.88 -0.02 35.12
C SER A 486 -7.47 -0.46 33.71
N ALA A 487 -7.06 -1.71 33.55
CA ALA A 487 -6.70 -2.26 32.24
C ALA A 487 -7.88 -2.26 31.24
N LEU A 488 -9.09 -2.56 31.70
CA LEU A 488 -10.32 -2.50 30.90
C LEU A 488 -10.56 -1.07 30.37
N PHE A 489 -10.57 -0.07 31.25
CA PHE A 489 -10.82 1.32 30.83
C PHE A 489 -9.70 1.87 29.96
N THR A 490 -8.44 1.55 30.26
CA THR A 490 -7.31 1.94 29.41
C THR A 490 -7.38 1.29 28.04
N GLY A 491 -7.78 0.01 27.95
CA GLY A 491 -7.97 -0.70 26.68
C GLY A 491 -9.01 0.00 25.81
N ILE A 492 -10.20 0.28 26.36
CA ILE A 492 -11.28 0.99 25.65
C ILE A 492 -10.78 2.36 25.16
N PHE A 493 -10.16 3.14 26.04
CA PHE A 493 -9.66 4.47 25.69
C PHE A 493 -8.62 4.43 24.57
N LEU A 494 -7.63 3.53 24.66
CA LEU A 494 -6.61 3.41 23.63
C LEU A 494 -7.18 2.90 22.30
N SER A 495 -8.22 2.07 22.30
CA SER A 495 -8.89 1.66 21.05
C SER A 495 -9.48 2.85 20.29
N PHE A 496 -10.10 3.81 20.99
CA PHE A 496 -10.56 5.07 20.38
C PHE A 496 -9.39 5.93 19.86
N VAL A 497 -8.29 6.02 20.62
CA VAL A 497 -7.09 6.75 20.20
C VAL A 497 -6.48 6.11 18.94
N THR A 498 -6.35 4.79 18.91
CA THR A 498 -5.81 4.06 17.76
C THR A 498 -6.69 4.25 16.52
N ALA A 499 -8.01 4.17 16.64
CA ALA A 499 -8.90 4.47 15.53
C ALA A 499 -8.77 5.92 15.04
N PHE A 500 -8.66 6.89 15.96
CA PHE A 500 -8.42 8.28 15.60
C PHE A 500 -7.08 8.48 14.88
N LEU A 501 -6.01 7.82 15.35
CA LEU A 501 -4.69 7.89 14.71
C LEU A 501 -4.70 7.23 13.35
N ILE A 502 -5.34 6.07 13.20
CA ILE A 502 -5.53 5.40 11.91
C ILE A 502 -6.27 6.35 10.96
N TYR A 503 -7.39 6.93 11.40
CA TYR A 503 -8.10 7.95 10.63
C TYR A 503 -7.22 9.14 10.24
N TYR A 504 -6.48 9.71 11.20
CA TYR A 504 -5.67 10.92 11.00
C TYR A 504 -4.50 10.71 10.03
N PHE A 505 -3.79 9.58 10.16
CA PHE A 505 -2.63 9.27 9.33
C PHE A 505 -3.01 8.71 7.96
N PHE A 506 -4.12 7.98 7.85
CA PHE A 506 -4.49 7.30 6.61
C PHE A 506 -5.52 8.06 5.75
N ARG A 507 -6.02 9.23 6.19
CA ARG A 507 -6.94 10.10 5.40
C ARG A 507 -6.42 10.55 4.02
N ALA A 508 -5.12 10.40 3.75
CA ALA A 508 -4.47 10.85 2.52
C ALA A 508 -4.23 9.72 1.50
N TYR A 509 -4.53 8.47 1.82
CA TYR A 509 -4.28 7.31 0.95
C TYR A 509 -5.60 6.67 0.50
N ALA A 510 -5.84 6.63 -0.82
CA ALA A 510 -7.11 6.20 -1.41
C ALA A 510 -7.23 4.68 -1.68
N GLY A 511 -8.46 4.16 -1.56
CA GLY A 511 -8.99 2.89 -2.11
C GLY A 511 -8.10 1.65 -2.01
N GLN A 512 -7.26 1.44 -3.02
CA GLN A 512 -6.43 0.25 -3.19
C GLN A 512 -5.47 0.00 -2.01
N PHE A 513 -4.95 1.05 -1.40
CA PHE A 513 -4.08 0.93 -0.23
C PHE A 513 -4.86 0.54 1.04
N ARG A 514 -6.15 0.89 1.11
CA ARG A 514 -7.04 0.52 2.23
C ARG A 514 -7.42 -0.95 2.16
N GLU A 515 -7.84 -1.45 1.00
CA GLU A 515 -8.15 -2.87 0.76
C GLU A 515 -6.90 -3.76 1.01
N LEU A 516 -5.72 -3.29 0.59
CA LEU A 516 -4.44 -3.92 0.91
C LEU A 516 -4.19 -4.02 2.42
N LEU A 517 -4.33 -2.90 3.13
CA LEU A 517 -4.12 -2.86 4.58
C LEU A 517 -5.12 -3.74 5.32
N GLU A 518 -6.37 -3.76 4.88
CA GLU A 518 -7.42 -4.60 5.46
C GLU A 518 -7.12 -6.08 5.25
N GLY A 519 -6.75 -6.49 4.03
CA GLY A 519 -6.31 -7.84 3.70
C GLY A 519 -5.09 -8.28 4.53
N ILE A 520 -4.05 -7.45 4.60
CA ILE A 520 -2.86 -7.73 5.44
C ILE A 520 -3.23 -7.85 6.91
N THR A 521 -4.08 -6.96 7.42
CA THR A 521 -4.50 -6.95 8.83
C THR A 521 -5.25 -8.23 9.17
N PHE A 522 -6.15 -8.70 8.30
CA PHE A 522 -6.83 -10.00 8.48
C PHE A 522 -5.83 -11.17 8.52
N LEU A 523 -4.82 -11.20 7.65
CA LEU A 523 -3.82 -12.28 7.63
C LEU A 523 -2.90 -12.26 8.86
N ILE A 524 -2.53 -11.08 9.34
CA ILE A 524 -1.80 -10.92 10.62
C ILE A 524 -2.68 -11.41 11.78
N ALA A 525 -3.96 -11.04 11.79
CA ALA A 525 -4.92 -11.48 12.79
C ALA A 525 -5.06 -13.01 12.79
N VAL A 526 -5.12 -13.67 11.63
CA VAL A 526 -5.13 -15.14 11.51
C VAL A 526 -3.90 -15.76 12.19
N ALA A 527 -2.69 -15.24 11.93
CA ALA A 527 -1.47 -15.77 12.55
C ALA A 527 -1.50 -15.64 14.09
N LEU A 528 -1.97 -14.50 14.59
CA LEU A 528 -2.10 -14.23 16.02
C LEU A 528 -3.19 -15.09 16.68
N LEU A 529 -4.35 -15.23 16.04
CA LEU A 529 -5.46 -16.05 16.53
C LEU A 529 -5.09 -17.54 16.55
N ILE A 530 -4.35 -18.04 15.56
CA ILE A 530 -3.80 -19.40 15.60
C ILE A 530 -2.89 -19.58 16.82
N TYR A 531 -1.98 -18.63 17.07
CA TYR A 531 -1.09 -18.67 18.24
C TYR A 531 -1.86 -18.69 19.56
N VAL A 532 -2.78 -17.75 19.75
CA VAL A 532 -3.58 -17.61 20.97
C VAL A 532 -4.51 -18.82 21.16
N GLY A 533 -5.17 -19.28 20.11
CA GLY A 533 -6.07 -20.43 20.15
C GLY A 533 -5.34 -21.71 20.57
N PHE A 534 -4.14 -21.97 20.02
CA PHE A 534 -3.34 -23.11 20.48
C PHE A 534 -2.76 -22.94 21.88
N TRP A 535 -2.38 -21.72 22.27
CA TRP A 535 -1.96 -21.42 23.63
C TRP A 535 -3.07 -21.69 24.65
N MET A 536 -4.29 -21.21 24.38
CA MET A 536 -5.48 -21.47 25.22
C MET A 536 -5.82 -22.95 25.27
N LEU A 537 -5.81 -23.65 24.14
CA LEU A 537 -6.09 -25.08 24.07
C LEU A 537 -5.06 -25.93 24.83
N HIS A 538 -3.79 -25.53 24.78
CA HIS A 538 -2.71 -26.14 25.55
C HIS A 538 -2.91 -25.93 27.05
N LYS A 539 -3.22 -24.70 27.49
CA LYS A 539 -3.44 -24.37 28.91
C LYS A 539 -4.72 -24.96 29.50
N ALA A 540 -5.77 -25.15 28.70
CA ALA A 540 -7.02 -25.81 29.10
C ALA A 540 -6.82 -27.24 29.65
N ARG A 541 -5.71 -27.89 29.28
CA ARG A 541 -5.49 -29.33 29.44
C ARG A 541 -4.31 -29.68 30.35
N ASP A 542 -3.53 -28.67 30.78
CA ASP A 542 -2.38 -28.86 31.66
C ASP A 542 -2.83 -29.07 33.12
N LYS A 543 -2.69 -30.31 33.61
CA LYS A 543 -3.02 -30.69 35.00
C LYS A 543 -2.11 -29.98 36.01
N LYS A 544 -0.86 -29.67 35.65
CA LYS A 544 0.06 -28.93 36.51
C LYS A 544 -0.36 -27.47 36.60
N TRP A 545 -0.89 -26.88 35.53
CA TRP A 545 -1.37 -25.50 35.54
C TRP A 545 -2.65 -25.31 36.37
N ALA A 546 -3.62 -26.24 36.27
CA ALA A 546 -4.82 -26.23 37.13
C ALA A 546 -4.49 -26.45 38.62
N THR A 547 -3.42 -27.18 38.91
CA THR A 547 -2.92 -27.41 40.29
C THR A 547 -2.05 -26.23 40.75
N ALA A 548 -1.21 -25.66 39.89
CA ALA A 548 -0.40 -24.46 40.12
C ALA A 548 -1.25 -23.18 40.22
N LEU A 549 -2.46 -23.13 39.65
CA LEU A 549 -3.46 -22.10 39.96
C LEU A 549 -4.04 -22.24 41.37
N LYS A 550 -3.98 -23.46 41.93
CA LYS A 550 -4.42 -23.76 43.29
C LYS A 550 -3.32 -23.62 44.34
N THR A 551 -2.05 -23.86 43.98
CA THR A 551 -0.87 -23.82 44.88
C THR A 551 0.14 -22.73 44.50
N GLY A 552 0.49 -22.58 43.22
CA GLY A 552 1.40 -21.55 42.70
C GLY A 552 0.78 -20.15 42.53
N ALA A 553 -0.54 -20.02 42.62
CA ALA A 553 -1.20 -18.73 42.83
C ALA A 553 -0.85 -18.11 44.20
N MET A 554 -0.34 -18.89 45.16
CA MET A 554 0.19 -18.34 46.42
C MET A 554 1.65 -17.86 46.30
N ASP A 555 2.45 -18.40 45.36
CA ASP A 555 3.87 -18.04 45.19
C ASP A 555 4.16 -17.05 44.04
N ALA A 556 3.39 -17.05 42.96
CA ALA A 556 3.55 -16.07 41.87
C ALA A 556 2.81 -14.74 42.14
N ILE A 557 1.85 -14.75 43.07
CA ILE A 557 1.13 -13.54 43.51
C ILE A 557 1.86 -12.85 44.67
N SER A 558 2.70 -13.59 45.42
CA SER A 558 3.60 -13.03 46.44
C SER A 558 4.83 -12.33 45.84
N LYS A 559 5.17 -12.60 44.56
CA LYS A 559 6.17 -11.85 43.79
C LYS A 559 5.57 -11.11 42.58
N ASN A 560 5.04 -9.93 42.86
CA ASN A 560 4.88 -8.77 41.97
C ASN A 560 4.63 -9.01 40.46
N SER A 561 3.40 -9.35 40.07
CA SER A 561 3.00 -9.36 38.66
C SER A 561 1.63 -8.71 38.42
N ALA A 562 1.38 -7.58 39.11
CA ALA A 562 0.29 -6.67 38.75
C ALA A 562 0.33 -6.29 37.25
N LYS A 563 1.55 -6.15 36.71
CA LYS A 563 1.83 -5.84 35.31
C LYS A 563 1.28 -6.90 34.34
N THR A 564 1.51 -8.19 34.56
CA THR A 564 1.00 -9.23 33.63
C THR A 564 -0.52 -9.35 33.67
N LEU A 565 -1.11 -9.22 34.87
CA LEU A 565 -2.57 -9.17 35.01
C LEU A 565 -3.16 -7.98 34.22
N TRP A 566 -2.55 -6.81 34.40
CA TRP A 566 -2.94 -5.60 33.70
C TRP A 566 -2.81 -5.75 32.18
N ILE A 567 -1.63 -6.16 31.68
CA ILE A 567 -1.36 -6.34 30.24
C ILE A 567 -2.34 -7.35 29.62
N THR A 568 -2.66 -8.44 30.32
CA THR A 568 -3.55 -9.47 29.78
C THR A 568 -4.98 -8.94 29.58
N VAL A 569 -5.51 -8.20 30.56
CA VAL A 569 -6.84 -7.59 30.44
C VAL A 569 -6.82 -6.45 29.41
N PHE A 570 -5.75 -5.64 29.42
CA PHE A 570 -5.58 -4.52 28.51
C PHE A 570 -5.54 -4.99 27.06
N LEU A 571 -4.66 -5.95 26.71
CA LEU A 571 -4.52 -6.44 25.33
C LEU A 571 -5.80 -7.11 24.82
N ALA A 572 -6.49 -7.84 25.68
CA ALA A 572 -7.77 -8.46 25.32
C ALA A 572 -8.81 -7.40 24.96
N VAL A 573 -9.01 -6.40 25.83
CA VAL A 573 -10.00 -5.33 25.61
C VAL A 573 -9.59 -4.40 24.47
N PHE A 574 -8.31 -4.06 24.37
CA PHE A 574 -7.77 -3.19 23.34
C PHE A 574 -7.99 -3.77 21.93
N ARG A 575 -7.78 -5.08 21.76
CA ARG A 575 -8.01 -5.78 20.49
C ARG A 575 -9.49 -5.72 20.09
N GLU A 576 -10.39 -6.20 20.94
CA GLU A 576 -11.83 -6.20 20.60
C GLU A 576 -12.37 -4.78 20.44
N GLY A 577 -11.85 -3.83 21.23
CA GLY A 577 -12.20 -2.42 21.13
C GLY A 577 -11.73 -1.79 19.82
N ALA A 578 -10.54 -2.14 19.32
CA ALA A 578 -10.04 -1.63 18.04
C ALA A 578 -10.88 -2.15 16.86
N GLU A 579 -11.21 -3.44 16.85
CA GLU A 579 -12.09 -4.06 15.84
C GLU A 579 -13.50 -3.46 15.90
N THR A 580 -14.07 -3.29 17.10
CA THR A 580 -15.39 -2.66 17.30
C THR A 580 -15.44 -1.26 16.71
N VAL A 581 -14.42 -0.43 16.95
CA VAL A 581 -14.42 0.95 16.46
C VAL A 581 -14.33 0.98 14.93
N LEU A 582 -13.53 0.09 14.32
CA LEU A 582 -13.46 -0.02 12.86
C LEU A 582 -14.79 -0.43 12.23
N PHE A 583 -15.49 -1.41 12.80
CA PHE A 583 -16.81 -1.83 12.31
C PHE A 583 -17.90 -0.75 12.51
N TYR A 584 -17.83 0.02 13.60
CA TYR A 584 -18.72 1.16 13.82
C TYR A 584 -18.44 2.32 12.86
N GLN A 585 -17.17 2.51 12.49
CA GLN A 585 -16.78 3.51 11.49
C GLN A 585 -17.45 3.21 10.14
N ALA A 586 -17.49 1.94 9.72
CA ALA A 586 -18.21 1.53 8.51
C ALA A 586 -19.71 1.90 8.55
N LEU A 587 -20.40 1.64 9.67
CA LEU A 587 -21.81 2.01 9.82
C LEU A 587 -22.05 3.52 9.82
N LEU A 588 -21.11 4.29 10.39
CA LEU A 588 -21.20 5.76 10.39
C LEU A 588 -20.97 6.36 9.00
N PHE A 589 -20.29 5.66 8.09
CA PHE A 589 -20.18 6.05 6.67
C PHE A 589 -21.49 5.83 5.90
N ASP A 590 -22.22 4.76 6.20
CA ASP A 590 -23.52 4.46 5.56
C ASP A 590 -24.69 5.34 6.06
N ALA A 591 -24.47 6.09 7.15
CA ALA A 591 -25.48 6.97 7.74
C ALA A 591 -25.51 8.34 7.03
N SER A 592 -26.61 8.62 6.32
CA SER A 592 -26.77 9.88 5.57
C SER A 592 -27.79 10.83 6.20
N THR A 593 -28.66 10.33 7.08
CA THR A 593 -29.70 11.12 7.73
C THR A 593 -29.53 11.18 9.25
N SER A 594 -30.13 12.19 9.89
CA SER A 594 -30.15 12.30 11.36
C SER A 594 -30.83 11.09 12.03
N ALA A 595 -31.77 10.43 11.35
CA ALA A 595 -32.42 9.21 11.81
C ALA A 595 -31.45 8.00 11.81
N ASP A 596 -30.54 7.94 10.84
CA ASP A 596 -29.52 6.89 10.72
C ASP A 596 -28.50 6.96 11.84
N PHE A 597 -27.96 8.16 12.11
CA PHE A 597 -27.07 8.38 13.25
C PHE A 597 -27.78 8.03 14.57
N SER A 598 -29.03 8.47 14.73
CA SER A 598 -29.83 8.16 15.92
C SER A 598 -30.01 6.65 16.11
N ALA A 599 -30.23 5.90 15.04
CA ALA A 599 -30.35 4.45 15.08
C ALA A 599 -29.04 3.75 15.48
N ILE A 600 -27.90 4.18 14.95
CA ILE A 600 -26.58 3.63 15.30
C ILE A 600 -26.29 3.85 16.79
N PHE A 601 -26.48 5.09 17.29
CA PHE A 601 -26.25 5.40 18.69
C PHE A 601 -27.26 4.70 19.61
N ALA A 602 -28.51 4.52 19.18
CA ALA A 602 -29.49 3.72 19.91
C ALA A 602 -29.07 2.24 19.98
N GLY A 603 -28.57 1.66 18.88
CA GLY A 603 -28.07 0.28 18.83
C GLY A 603 -26.89 0.07 19.78
N LEU A 604 -25.92 0.99 19.75
CA LEU A 604 -24.79 1.04 20.68
C LEU A 604 -25.25 1.13 22.15
N GLY A 605 -26.17 2.05 22.45
CA GLY A 605 -26.68 2.26 23.80
C GLY A 605 -27.37 1.01 24.35
N VAL A 606 -28.22 0.36 23.55
CA VAL A 606 -28.92 -0.87 23.94
C VAL A 606 -27.92 -2.02 24.14
N ALA A 607 -26.95 -2.20 23.25
CA ALA A 607 -25.93 -3.23 23.39
C ALA A 607 -25.06 -3.03 24.64
N MET A 608 -24.68 -1.80 24.99
CA MET A 608 -23.98 -1.52 26.25
C MET A 608 -24.78 -1.94 27.49
N ILE A 609 -26.08 -1.63 27.53
CA ILE A 609 -26.96 -2.03 28.63
C ILE A 609 -27.00 -3.56 28.76
N VAL A 610 -27.11 -4.27 27.63
CA VAL A 610 -27.12 -5.74 27.61
C VAL A 610 -25.77 -6.30 28.08
N LEU A 611 -24.64 -5.76 27.64
CA LEU A 611 -23.31 -6.21 28.08
C LEU A 611 -23.07 -5.97 29.58
N ILE A 612 -23.55 -4.86 30.13
CA ILE A 612 -23.49 -4.59 31.57
C ILE A 612 -24.36 -5.61 32.33
N ALA A 613 -25.57 -5.91 31.85
CA ALA A 613 -26.42 -6.93 32.46
C ALA A 613 -25.77 -8.32 32.41
N LEU A 614 -25.19 -8.68 31.26
CA LEU A 614 -24.45 -9.94 31.08
C LEU A 614 -23.20 -10.00 31.97
N TYR A 615 -22.49 -8.89 32.19
CA TYR A 615 -21.35 -8.84 33.12
C TYR A 615 -21.77 -9.26 34.52
N PHE A 616 -22.83 -8.69 35.07
CA PHE A 616 -23.31 -9.02 36.40
C PHE A 616 -23.85 -10.46 36.48
N LEU A 617 -24.56 -10.92 35.44
CA LEU A 617 -25.09 -12.28 35.35
C LEU A 617 -23.97 -13.32 35.28
N LEU A 618 -22.98 -13.11 34.42
CA LEU A 618 -21.83 -13.99 34.26
C LEU A 618 -20.93 -13.95 35.49
N LYS A 619 -20.70 -12.77 36.09
CA LYS A 619 -19.96 -12.64 37.35
C LYS A 619 -20.63 -13.41 38.50
N ALA A 620 -21.96 -13.40 38.57
CA ALA A 620 -22.73 -14.16 39.55
C ALA A 620 -22.69 -15.68 39.27
N GLY A 621 -22.79 -16.10 38.00
CA GLY A 621 -22.74 -17.50 37.59
C GLY A 621 -21.34 -18.15 37.56
N ALA A 622 -20.30 -17.34 37.36
CA ALA A 622 -18.90 -17.78 37.22
C ALA A 622 -18.28 -18.35 38.50
N VAL A 623 -18.98 -18.28 39.64
CA VAL A 623 -18.64 -19.07 40.83
C VAL A 623 -18.73 -20.59 40.55
N ARG A 624 -19.31 -21.03 39.41
CA ARG A 624 -19.50 -22.45 39.05
C ARG A 624 -19.06 -22.88 37.64
N ILE A 625 -18.37 -22.06 36.84
CA ILE A 625 -18.03 -22.43 35.45
C ILE A 625 -16.79 -23.35 35.40
N PRO A 626 -16.85 -24.52 34.72
CA PRO A 626 -15.69 -25.40 34.55
C PRO A 626 -14.67 -24.78 33.58
N ILE A 627 -13.56 -24.26 34.12
CA ILE A 627 -12.46 -23.58 33.41
C ILE A 627 -11.98 -24.36 32.17
N LYS A 628 -11.96 -25.69 32.21
CA LYS A 628 -11.54 -26.54 31.08
C LYS A 628 -12.49 -26.47 29.89
N LEU A 629 -13.80 -26.41 30.17
CA LEU A 629 -14.82 -26.29 29.11
C LEU A 629 -14.74 -24.92 28.48
N PHE A 630 -14.56 -23.89 29.32
CA PHE A 630 -14.39 -22.51 28.90
C PHE A 630 -13.26 -22.34 27.89
N PHE A 631 -12.01 -22.70 28.25
CA PHE A 631 -10.87 -22.56 27.33
C PHE A 631 -11.00 -23.43 26.07
N LYS A 632 -11.64 -24.61 26.17
CA LYS A 632 -11.87 -25.47 25.02
C LYS A 632 -12.84 -24.84 24.03
N VAL A 633 -13.98 -24.36 24.51
CA VAL A 633 -15.03 -23.73 23.67
C VAL A 633 -14.48 -22.46 23.01
N THR A 634 -13.83 -21.58 23.78
CA THR A 634 -13.27 -20.34 23.24
C THR A 634 -12.14 -20.59 22.23
N SER A 635 -11.30 -21.61 22.43
CA SER A 635 -10.29 -21.98 21.42
C SER A 635 -10.91 -22.44 20.09
N TYR A 636 -12.03 -23.18 20.11
CA TYR A 636 -12.71 -23.59 18.88
C TYR A 636 -13.38 -22.43 18.15
N VAL A 637 -13.93 -21.46 18.89
CA VAL A 637 -14.46 -20.21 18.30
C VAL A 637 -13.34 -19.42 17.62
N ILE A 638 -12.18 -19.30 18.27
CA ILE A 638 -10.99 -18.65 17.68
C ILE A 638 -10.55 -19.37 16.40
N PHE A 639 -10.49 -20.70 16.40
CA PHE A 639 -10.13 -21.47 15.22
C PHE A 639 -11.13 -21.34 14.07
N TYR A 640 -12.41 -21.25 14.38
CA TYR A 640 -13.44 -20.90 13.39
C TYR A 640 -13.16 -19.51 12.78
N MET A 641 -12.85 -18.50 13.60
CA MET A 641 -12.54 -17.16 13.09
C MET A 641 -11.28 -17.14 12.22
N CYS A 642 -10.24 -17.91 12.57
CA CYS A 642 -9.06 -18.05 11.71
C CYS A 642 -9.43 -18.52 10.29
N PHE A 643 -10.36 -19.49 10.17
CA PHE A 643 -10.81 -19.99 8.88
C PHE A 643 -11.55 -18.90 8.08
N VAL A 644 -12.47 -18.17 8.73
CA VAL A 644 -13.23 -17.09 8.10
C VAL A 644 -12.32 -15.94 7.66
N PHE A 645 -11.46 -15.46 8.56
CA PHE A 645 -10.57 -14.32 8.29
C PHE A 645 -9.50 -14.64 7.24
N THR A 646 -9.10 -15.90 7.10
CA THR A 646 -8.17 -16.28 6.02
C THR A 646 -8.79 -16.04 4.65
N GLY A 647 -10.05 -16.42 4.44
CA GLY A 647 -10.70 -16.22 3.15
C GLY A 647 -11.09 -14.76 2.91
N LYS A 648 -11.58 -14.05 3.93
CA LYS A 648 -11.83 -12.61 3.84
C LYS A 648 -10.56 -11.84 3.54
N GLY A 649 -9.47 -12.07 4.28
CA GLY A 649 -8.21 -11.37 4.07
C GLY A 649 -7.64 -11.54 2.67
N ILE A 650 -7.76 -12.73 2.07
CA ILE A 650 -7.34 -12.93 0.68
C ILE A 650 -8.34 -12.32 -0.32
N ALA A 651 -9.65 -12.33 -0.02
CA ALA A 651 -10.64 -11.65 -0.86
C ALA A 651 -10.40 -10.13 -0.91
N GLU A 652 -10.06 -9.48 0.21
CA GLU A 652 -9.68 -8.06 0.24
C GLU A 652 -8.43 -7.78 -0.62
N LEU A 653 -7.47 -8.71 -0.67
CA LEU A 653 -6.29 -8.58 -1.55
C LEU A 653 -6.64 -8.76 -3.04
N ILE A 654 -7.69 -9.53 -3.35
CA ILE A 654 -8.25 -9.63 -4.70
C ILE A 654 -8.96 -8.32 -5.06
N GLU A 655 -9.77 -7.78 -4.14
CA GLU A 655 -10.47 -6.50 -4.32
C GLU A 655 -9.49 -5.33 -4.50
N GLY A 656 -8.40 -5.31 -3.74
CA GLY A 656 -7.28 -4.36 -3.91
C GLY A 656 -6.45 -4.58 -5.18
N LYS A 657 -6.89 -5.42 -6.11
CA LYS A 657 -6.21 -5.76 -7.38
C LYS A 657 -4.75 -6.24 -7.20
N ILE A 658 -4.41 -6.80 -6.03
CA ILE A 658 -3.08 -7.37 -5.76
C ILE A 658 -3.00 -8.81 -6.24
N ILE A 659 -4.09 -9.54 -6.08
CA ILE A 659 -4.22 -10.93 -6.51
C ILE A 659 -5.25 -10.97 -7.64
N THR A 660 -4.84 -11.43 -8.81
CA THR A 660 -5.78 -11.66 -9.92
C THR A 660 -6.60 -12.92 -9.61
N PRO A 661 -7.95 -12.83 -9.58
CA PRO A 661 -8.78 -13.96 -9.20
C PRO A 661 -8.88 -15.00 -10.32
N THR A 662 -8.74 -16.27 -9.96
CA THR A 662 -9.08 -17.39 -10.86
C THR A 662 -10.38 -18.04 -10.39
N ILE A 663 -11.44 -17.84 -11.16
CA ILE A 663 -12.77 -18.39 -10.85
C ILE A 663 -12.78 -19.91 -11.04
N ILE A 664 -13.41 -20.61 -10.10
CA ILE A 664 -13.60 -22.06 -10.19
C ILE A 664 -14.74 -22.33 -11.19
N THR A 665 -14.45 -23.13 -12.22
CA THR A 665 -15.37 -23.43 -13.35
C THR A 665 -16.72 -24.10 -13.00
N GLN A 666 -16.97 -24.43 -11.74
CA GLN A 666 -18.26 -24.96 -11.27
C GLN A 666 -19.06 -23.85 -10.55
N GLU A 667 -20.39 -23.82 -10.71
CA GLU A 667 -21.28 -22.89 -9.97
C GLU A 667 -21.05 -22.99 -8.44
N PHE A 668 -20.16 -22.16 -7.91
CA PHE A 668 -19.87 -22.08 -6.49
C PHE A 668 -20.42 -20.75 -5.93
N LYS A 669 -21.48 -20.83 -5.12
CA LYS A 669 -22.01 -19.64 -4.43
C LYS A 669 -21.09 -19.27 -3.27
N PRO A 670 -20.60 -18.02 -3.17
CA PRO A 670 -19.82 -17.59 -2.02
C PRO A 670 -20.60 -17.76 -0.71
N ILE A 671 -19.91 -18.25 0.31
CA ILE A 671 -20.43 -18.40 1.68
C ILE A 671 -19.71 -17.35 2.53
N THR A 672 -20.15 -16.10 2.41
CA THR A 672 -19.46 -14.91 2.97
C THR A 672 -19.34 -14.92 4.50
N TRP A 673 -20.32 -15.49 5.20
CA TRP A 673 -20.25 -15.64 6.66
C TRP A 673 -19.17 -16.63 7.11
N LEU A 674 -18.79 -17.56 6.22
CA LEU A 674 -17.69 -18.50 6.40
C LEU A 674 -16.39 -18.01 5.70
N GLY A 675 -16.44 -16.84 5.06
CA GLY A 675 -15.34 -16.26 4.28
C GLY A 675 -14.96 -17.07 3.05
N VAL A 676 -15.86 -17.90 2.50
CA VAL A 676 -15.52 -18.81 1.39
C VAL A 676 -15.97 -18.17 0.06
N TYR A 677 -15.02 -17.90 -0.83
CA TYR A 677 -15.25 -17.21 -2.10
C TYR A 677 -14.95 -18.13 -3.30
N PRO A 678 -15.50 -17.87 -4.51
CA PRO A 678 -15.34 -18.74 -5.68
C PRO A 678 -13.96 -18.64 -6.37
N TYR A 679 -12.90 -18.28 -5.63
CA TYR A 679 -11.55 -18.07 -6.15
C TYR A 679 -10.58 -19.10 -5.57
N TYR A 680 -9.76 -19.73 -6.41
CA TYR A 680 -8.73 -20.67 -5.94
C TYR A 680 -7.80 -20.02 -4.92
N GLU A 681 -7.49 -18.74 -5.13
CA GLU A 681 -6.61 -17.93 -4.31
C GLU A 681 -7.17 -17.75 -2.89
N THR A 682 -8.49 -17.78 -2.70
CA THR A 682 -9.11 -17.77 -1.35
C THR A 682 -9.26 -19.17 -0.75
N LEU A 683 -9.69 -20.16 -1.55
CA LEU A 683 -10.01 -21.50 -1.06
C LEU A 683 -8.77 -22.29 -0.64
N ILE A 684 -7.67 -22.18 -1.38
CA ILE A 684 -6.44 -22.93 -1.11
C ILE A 684 -5.86 -22.51 0.27
N PRO A 685 -5.64 -21.21 0.57
CA PRO A 685 -5.21 -20.78 1.90
C PRO A 685 -6.16 -21.19 3.03
N GLN A 686 -7.48 -21.06 2.83
CA GLN A 686 -8.46 -21.48 3.84
C GLN A 686 -8.38 -22.98 4.15
N PHE A 687 -8.27 -23.81 3.11
CA PHE A 687 -8.13 -25.26 3.26
C PHE A 687 -6.83 -25.63 3.98
N LEU A 688 -5.73 -24.93 3.69
CA LEU A 688 -4.45 -25.12 4.37
C LEU A 688 -4.52 -24.72 5.86
N VAL A 689 -5.14 -23.59 6.19
CA VAL A 689 -5.38 -23.18 7.58
C VAL A 689 -6.21 -24.22 8.31
N LEU A 690 -7.26 -24.75 7.68
CA LEU A 690 -8.05 -25.84 8.25
C LEU A 690 -7.20 -27.09 8.57
N ILE A 691 -6.32 -27.49 7.65
CA ILE A 691 -5.38 -28.61 7.87
C ILE A 691 -4.44 -28.31 9.05
N ILE A 692 -3.87 -27.11 9.12
CA ILE A 692 -3.00 -26.67 10.21
C ILE A 692 -3.72 -26.77 11.56
N LEU A 693 -4.97 -26.30 11.61
CA LEU A 693 -5.79 -26.35 12.81
C LEU A 693 -6.06 -27.80 13.25
N ILE A 694 -6.44 -28.67 12.30
CA ILE A 694 -6.69 -30.10 12.57
C ILE A 694 -5.41 -30.79 13.08
N ILE A 695 -4.28 -30.63 12.36
CA ILE A 695 -3.00 -31.22 12.74
C ILE A 695 -2.55 -30.70 14.11
N GLY A 696 -2.65 -29.39 14.36
CA GLY A 696 -2.29 -28.80 15.63
C GLY A 696 -3.14 -29.35 16.78
N ILE A 697 -4.46 -29.53 16.59
CA ILE A 697 -5.34 -30.18 17.58
C ILE A 697 -4.91 -31.63 17.83
N LEU A 698 -4.59 -32.40 16.77
CA LEU A 698 -4.15 -33.79 16.85
C LEU A 698 -2.78 -33.95 17.54
N ILE A 699 -1.82 -33.05 17.27
CA ILE A 699 -0.51 -33.01 17.93
C ILE A 699 -0.68 -32.67 19.41
N THR A 700 -1.50 -31.66 19.72
CA THR A 700 -1.84 -31.28 21.10
C THR A 700 -2.52 -32.44 21.85
N ASN A 701 -3.26 -33.31 21.14
CA ASN A 701 -3.81 -34.55 21.69
C ASN A 701 -2.76 -35.67 21.89
N LYS A 702 -1.71 -35.78 21.05
CA LYS A 702 -0.69 -36.85 21.10
C LYS A 702 0.49 -36.57 22.04
N LEU A 703 0.86 -35.31 22.26
CA LEU A 703 1.98 -34.92 23.15
C LEU A 703 1.76 -35.26 24.63
N GLN A 704 0.59 -35.77 24.99
CA GLN A 704 0.26 -36.24 26.34
C GLN A 704 0.89 -37.60 26.71
N LYS A 705 1.58 -38.29 25.78
CA LYS A 705 2.08 -39.67 25.98
C LYS A 705 3.59 -39.86 26.02
N LYS A 706 4.43 -38.84 25.83
CA LYS A 706 5.88 -39.03 25.90
C LYS A 706 6.58 -37.80 26.48
N GLY A 707 7.26 -38.02 27.60
CA GLY A 707 7.91 -37.01 28.42
C GLY A 707 8.94 -36.18 27.66
N GLU A 708 8.97 -34.90 28.04
CA GLU A 708 9.87 -33.86 27.59
C GLU A 708 11.29 -34.12 28.09
N ASP A 709 12.21 -34.49 27.19
CA ASP A 709 13.64 -34.28 27.43
C ASP A 709 14.49 -34.29 26.14
N LYS A 710 13.94 -34.77 25.02
CA LYS A 710 14.69 -34.86 23.76
C LYS A 710 14.70 -33.57 22.92
N MET A 711 13.82 -32.59 23.24
CA MET A 711 13.62 -31.41 22.39
C MET A 711 14.61 -30.27 22.68
N ARG A 712 15.16 -30.18 23.91
CA ARG A 712 16.13 -29.13 24.27
C ARG A 712 17.50 -29.30 23.60
N LYS A 713 17.94 -30.53 23.36
CA LYS A 713 19.26 -30.80 22.74
C LYS A 713 19.25 -30.74 21.21
N SER A 714 18.09 -30.90 20.57
CA SER A 714 17.96 -30.79 19.11
C SER A 714 17.65 -29.38 18.62
N LEU A 715 17.20 -28.48 19.50
CA LEU A 715 16.84 -27.09 19.17
C LEU A 715 18.06 -26.15 19.12
N LEU A 716 19.14 -26.45 19.86
CA LEU A 716 20.36 -25.63 19.81
C LEU A 716 21.26 -25.93 18.60
N SER A 717 21.25 -27.15 18.07
CA SER A 717 22.13 -27.53 16.95
C SER A 717 21.61 -27.13 15.57
N VAL A 718 20.36 -26.65 15.47
CA VAL A 718 19.72 -26.28 14.18
C VAL A 718 19.49 -24.77 14.07
N ALA A 719 19.65 -24.02 15.16
CA ALA A 719 19.71 -22.56 15.12
C ALA A 719 20.89 -22.06 14.26
N LEU A 720 21.98 -22.83 14.18
CA LEU A 720 23.17 -22.50 13.38
C LEU A 720 23.05 -22.88 11.89
N SER A 721 22.06 -23.67 11.48
CA SER A 721 21.92 -24.15 10.09
C SER A 721 20.86 -23.40 9.28
N SER A 722 20.20 -22.40 9.89
CA SER A 722 19.10 -21.66 9.28
C SER A 722 19.53 -20.32 8.66
N ALA A 723 20.84 -20.01 8.67
CA ALA A 723 21.41 -18.76 8.15
C ALA A 723 22.08 -18.92 6.77
N VAL A 724 21.90 -20.06 6.07
CA VAL A 724 22.64 -20.34 4.81
C VAL A 724 21.73 -20.45 3.58
N LEU A 725 20.47 -20.01 3.62
CA LEU A 725 19.62 -19.97 2.42
C LEU A 725 18.76 -18.71 2.35
N THR A 726 19.43 -17.58 2.17
CA THR A 726 18.92 -16.40 1.44
C THR A 726 20.11 -15.70 0.80
N SER A 727 20.63 -16.29 -0.27
CA SER A 727 21.38 -15.58 -1.30
C SER A 727 20.76 -15.92 -2.65
N LEU A 728 19.57 -15.39 -2.89
CA LEU A 728 19.12 -15.17 -4.25
C LEU A 728 19.79 -13.88 -4.69
N ALA A 729 20.70 -14.03 -5.65
CA ALA A 729 21.48 -12.98 -6.26
C ALA A 729 20.58 -11.81 -6.69
N PHE A 730 20.72 -10.69 -5.97
CA PHE A 730 20.51 -9.36 -6.52
C PHE A 730 21.89 -8.68 -6.50
N GLY A 731 22.41 -8.38 -7.69
CA GLY A 731 23.43 -7.35 -7.86
C GLY A 731 24.91 -7.68 -7.66
N GLY A 732 25.50 -8.72 -8.27
CA GLY A 732 26.95 -8.73 -8.55
C GLY A 732 27.95 -8.62 -7.37
N GLU A 733 27.48 -8.66 -6.12
CA GLU A 733 28.32 -8.51 -4.92
C GLU A 733 29.13 -9.75 -4.65
N VAL A 734 30.40 -9.57 -4.35
CA VAL A 734 31.34 -10.65 -4.09
C VAL A 734 31.78 -10.58 -2.62
N PRO A 735 31.49 -11.61 -1.80
CA PRO A 735 31.87 -11.62 -0.39
C PRO A 735 33.39 -11.70 -0.19
N ILE A 736 33.89 -10.98 0.80
CA ILE A 736 35.31 -10.96 1.23
C ILE A 736 35.42 -11.68 2.58
N GLY A 737 35.76 -12.97 2.54
CA GLY A 737 35.88 -13.80 3.74
C GLY A 737 34.55 -14.05 4.44
N ASP A 738 34.62 -14.49 5.70
CA ASP A 738 33.45 -14.71 6.56
C ASP A 738 33.21 -13.48 7.47
N PRO A 739 31.95 -13.12 7.79
CA PRO A 739 31.65 -12.07 8.76
C PRO A 739 32.28 -12.31 10.14
N ILE A 740 32.73 -11.24 10.78
CA ILE A 740 33.39 -11.29 12.09
C ILE A 740 32.49 -10.64 13.14
N GLU A 741 32.16 -11.39 14.20
CA GLU A 741 31.43 -10.85 15.35
C GLU A 741 32.42 -10.31 16.40
N MET A 742 32.40 -9.00 16.67
CA MET A 742 33.27 -8.37 17.65
C MET A 742 32.62 -7.12 18.27
N HIS A 743 32.88 -6.87 19.57
CA HIS A 743 32.35 -5.70 20.29
C HIS A 743 30.81 -5.52 20.22
N GLY A 744 30.06 -6.61 20.05
CA GLY A 744 28.61 -6.56 19.90
C GLY A 744 28.15 -6.09 18.52
N MET A 745 28.99 -6.26 17.49
CA MET A 745 28.70 -5.95 16.08
C MET A 745 29.06 -7.16 15.21
N GLU A 746 28.30 -7.37 14.15
CA GLU A 746 28.68 -8.21 13.00
C GLU A 746 29.34 -7.29 11.96
N ILE A 747 30.51 -7.69 11.47
CA ILE A 747 31.33 -6.90 10.55
C ILE A 747 31.58 -7.77 9.32
N ALA A 748 30.90 -7.48 8.21
CA ALA A 748 31.09 -8.16 6.94
C ALA A 748 31.78 -7.23 5.93
N ALA A 749 32.40 -7.84 4.91
CA ALA A 749 33.06 -7.12 3.83
C ALA A 749 32.62 -7.71 2.49
N VAL A 750 32.27 -6.86 1.54
CA VAL A 750 31.88 -7.23 0.18
C VAL A 750 32.51 -6.29 -0.83
N TYR A 751 32.59 -6.69 -2.10
CA TYR A 751 32.91 -5.76 -3.17
C TYR A 751 32.05 -5.97 -4.41
N LEU A 752 31.86 -4.90 -5.17
CA LEU A 752 31.03 -4.85 -6.38
C LEU A 752 31.78 -4.12 -7.51
N GLN A 753 31.11 -3.95 -8.65
CA GLN A 753 31.54 -2.99 -9.68
C GLN A 753 31.63 -1.55 -9.11
N PRO A 754 32.53 -0.68 -9.60
CA PRO A 754 32.59 0.72 -9.19
C PRO A 754 31.24 1.43 -9.29
N ILE A 755 30.93 2.28 -8.31
CA ILE A 755 29.65 2.98 -8.19
C ILE A 755 29.84 4.48 -8.42
N GLU A 756 28.97 5.10 -9.21
CA GLU A 756 28.94 6.56 -9.34
C GLU A 756 28.33 7.18 -8.07
N MET A 757 29.09 8.04 -7.40
CA MET A 757 28.73 8.60 -6.09
C MET A 757 28.41 10.09 -6.16
N GLU A 758 27.39 10.51 -5.40
CA GLU A 758 27.11 11.92 -5.10
C GLU A 758 27.30 12.22 -3.61
N PRO A 759 27.71 13.45 -3.24
CA PRO A 759 28.09 14.56 -4.12
C PRO A 759 29.38 14.25 -4.91
N ARG A 760 29.44 14.66 -6.19
CA ARG A 760 30.61 14.34 -7.04
C ARG A 760 31.91 14.88 -6.44
N GLY A 761 32.98 14.08 -6.54
CA GLY A 761 34.28 14.39 -5.96
C GLY A 761 34.45 13.91 -4.51
N ILE A 762 33.41 13.35 -3.89
CA ILE A 762 33.48 12.78 -2.54
C ILE A 762 34.31 11.49 -2.46
N ASP A 763 34.29 10.70 -3.53
CA ASP A 763 35.01 9.43 -3.66
C ASP A 763 35.73 9.38 -5.02
N LEU A 764 36.67 8.45 -5.18
CA LEU A 764 37.36 8.20 -6.45
C LEU A 764 36.31 7.95 -7.54
N ALA A 765 36.40 8.67 -8.65
CA ALA A 765 35.43 8.53 -9.75
C ALA A 765 35.33 7.06 -10.20
N ALA A 766 34.11 6.57 -10.45
CA ALA A 766 33.89 5.16 -10.79
C ALA A 766 34.71 4.73 -12.01
N SER A 767 34.86 5.61 -13.00
CA SER A 767 35.69 5.40 -14.20
C SER A 767 37.19 5.19 -13.92
N LEU A 768 37.68 5.54 -12.72
CA LEU A 768 39.07 5.38 -12.29
C LEU A 768 39.25 4.24 -11.28
N ALA A 769 38.18 3.57 -10.85
CA ALA A 769 38.23 2.47 -9.90
C ALA A 769 38.03 1.11 -10.60
N ASP A 770 38.39 0.04 -9.89
CA ASP A 770 38.18 -1.34 -10.36
C ASP A 770 37.11 -2.06 -9.55
N ILE A 771 36.88 -1.67 -8.30
CA ILE A 771 35.81 -2.19 -7.44
C ILE A 771 35.20 -1.06 -6.60
N HIS A 772 33.99 -1.30 -6.10
CA HIS A 772 33.47 -0.64 -4.91
C HIS A 772 33.61 -1.60 -3.73
N LEU A 773 34.35 -1.23 -2.68
CA LEU A 773 34.57 -2.02 -1.47
C LEU A 773 33.64 -1.53 -0.37
N GLU A 774 32.92 -2.44 0.29
CA GLU A 774 31.97 -2.11 1.36
C GLU A 774 32.28 -2.83 2.67
N ALA A 775 31.85 -2.19 3.77
CA ALA A 775 31.83 -2.75 5.11
C ALA A 775 30.42 -2.63 5.70
N ASP A 776 29.78 -3.78 5.89
CA ASP A 776 28.46 -3.89 6.52
C ASP A 776 28.63 -4.15 8.00
N ILE A 777 28.27 -3.16 8.81
CA ILE A 777 28.47 -3.21 10.26
C ILE A 777 27.14 -3.00 10.96
N HIS A 778 26.64 -4.08 11.56
CA HIS A 778 25.33 -4.11 12.23
C HIS A 778 25.45 -4.55 13.68
N ALA A 779 24.62 -3.99 14.55
CA ALA A 779 24.58 -4.33 15.96
C ALA A 779 24.07 -5.76 16.17
N LEU A 780 24.80 -6.55 16.95
CA LEU A 780 24.37 -7.87 17.42
C LEU A 780 23.43 -7.74 18.62
N LYS A 781 22.73 -8.84 18.91
CA LYS A 781 21.91 -8.96 20.11
C LYS A 781 22.72 -8.67 21.38
N GLY A 782 22.25 -7.70 22.16
CA GLY A 782 22.90 -7.32 23.42
C GLY A 782 24.09 -6.38 23.23
N ASN A 783 24.14 -5.63 22.12
CA ASN A 783 25.11 -4.57 21.89
C ASN A 783 25.23 -3.64 23.13
N PRO A 784 26.45 -3.41 23.66
CA PRO A 784 26.64 -2.71 24.92
C PRO A 784 26.47 -1.18 24.82
N ASN A 785 26.36 -0.65 23.60
CA ASN A 785 26.36 0.78 23.32
C ASN A 785 24.97 1.33 22.96
N GLY A 786 23.91 0.53 23.16
CA GLY A 786 22.52 0.98 23.05
C GLY A 786 21.88 0.81 21.67
N PHE A 787 22.57 0.18 20.70
CA PHE A 787 21.99 -0.11 19.40
C PHE A 787 21.11 -1.37 19.43
N PRO A 788 19.87 -1.32 18.88
CA PRO A 788 19.04 -2.51 18.70
C PRO A 788 19.68 -3.54 17.76
N GLU A 789 19.35 -4.81 17.95
CA GLU A 789 19.81 -5.91 17.07
C GLU A 789 19.42 -5.62 15.61
N GLY A 790 20.40 -5.73 14.69
CA GLY A 790 20.24 -5.49 13.26
C GLY A 790 20.33 -4.03 12.81
N PHE A 791 20.52 -3.06 13.72
CA PHE A 791 20.72 -1.67 13.32
C PHE A 791 22.13 -1.46 12.73
N TRP A 792 22.22 -0.69 11.65
CA TRP A 792 23.49 -0.19 11.15
C TRP A 792 24.22 0.62 12.23
N MET A 793 25.55 0.48 12.30
CA MET A 793 26.40 1.19 13.27
C MET A 793 26.93 2.49 12.65
N PRO A 794 26.31 3.66 12.92
CA PRO A 794 26.68 4.91 12.27
C PRO A 794 27.91 5.56 12.94
N TYR A 795 28.45 6.60 12.29
CA TYR A 795 29.54 7.44 12.79
C TYR A 795 30.87 6.72 13.08
N LEU A 796 31.05 5.47 12.65
CA LEU A 796 32.34 4.79 12.65
C LEU A 796 33.32 5.45 11.69
N THR A 797 34.58 5.57 12.10
CA THR A 797 35.69 5.85 11.18
C THR A 797 36.38 4.53 10.85
N ILE A 798 36.41 4.18 9.56
CA ILE A 798 36.92 2.88 9.09
C ILE A 798 38.05 3.13 8.08
N ALA A 799 39.27 2.81 8.48
CA ALA A 799 40.39 2.74 7.55
C ALA A 799 40.56 1.30 7.04
N TYR A 800 40.95 1.13 5.79
CA TYR A 800 41.26 -0.16 5.20
C TYR A 800 42.74 -0.24 4.80
N GLN A 801 43.31 -1.44 4.90
CA GLN A 801 44.58 -1.81 4.28
C GLN A 801 44.36 -3.07 3.45
N LEU A 802 44.62 -2.96 2.16
CA LEU A 802 44.52 -4.03 1.19
C LEU A 802 45.92 -4.46 0.76
N THR A 803 46.29 -5.71 1.04
CA THR A 803 47.62 -6.26 0.73
C THR A 803 47.48 -7.42 -0.25
N ASN A 804 48.04 -7.30 -1.45
CA ASN A 804 48.14 -8.43 -2.37
C ASN A 804 49.25 -9.37 -1.88
N LEU A 805 48.88 -10.59 -1.47
CA LEU A 805 49.76 -11.59 -0.88
C LEU A 805 50.69 -12.24 -1.92
N ASP A 806 50.35 -12.16 -3.20
CA ASP A 806 51.14 -12.76 -4.28
C ASP A 806 52.32 -11.85 -4.70
N ASN A 807 52.16 -10.52 -4.61
CA ASN A 807 53.18 -9.55 -5.03
C ASN A 807 53.59 -8.51 -3.99
N GLY A 808 52.98 -8.53 -2.80
CA GLY A 808 53.32 -7.66 -1.67
C GLY A 808 52.88 -6.21 -1.80
N LYS A 809 52.14 -5.82 -2.84
CA LYS A 809 51.62 -4.45 -2.97
C LYS A 809 50.56 -4.17 -1.92
N VAL A 810 50.69 -3.02 -1.27
CA VAL A 810 49.77 -2.54 -0.22
C VAL A 810 49.09 -1.26 -0.70
N LYS A 811 47.78 -1.15 -0.45
CA LYS A 811 46.99 0.06 -0.62
C LYS A 811 46.21 0.34 0.66
N LYS A 812 46.10 1.60 1.05
CA LYS A 812 45.35 2.03 2.23
C LYS A 812 44.42 3.17 1.87
N GLY A 813 43.34 3.33 2.62
CA GLY A 813 42.40 4.44 2.48
C GLY A 813 41.34 4.40 3.58
N THR A 814 40.38 5.30 3.53
CA THR A 814 39.24 5.31 4.45
C THR A 814 37.94 5.07 3.69
N LEU A 815 37.04 4.31 4.31
CA LEU A 815 35.67 4.14 3.85
C LEU A 815 34.83 5.32 4.34
N MET A 816 33.81 5.68 3.55
CA MET A 816 32.88 6.76 3.84
C MET A 816 31.46 6.23 4.05
N PRO A 817 30.67 6.82 4.96
CA PRO A 817 29.27 6.46 5.10
C PRO A 817 28.49 6.86 3.85
N MET A 818 27.65 5.96 3.36
CA MET A 818 26.80 6.18 2.20
C MET A 818 25.51 5.36 2.31
N VAL A 819 24.61 5.52 1.34
CA VAL A 819 23.34 4.80 1.27
C VAL A 819 23.08 4.36 -0.17
N ALA A 820 22.69 3.10 -0.33
CA ALA A 820 22.20 2.51 -1.56
C ALA A 820 20.71 2.13 -1.42
N ASP A 821 20.13 1.50 -2.45
CA ASP A 821 18.71 1.09 -2.44
C ASP A 821 18.40 -0.03 -1.43
N ASP A 822 19.42 -0.75 -0.99
CA ASP A 822 19.36 -1.83 -0.01
C ASP A 822 19.68 -1.37 1.44
N GLY A 823 20.30 -0.20 1.63
CA GLY A 823 20.50 0.39 2.96
C GLY A 823 21.76 1.24 3.12
N PRO A 824 22.03 1.74 4.34
CA PRO A 824 23.26 2.46 4.64
C PRO A 824 24.43 1.52 4.94
N HIS A 825 25.61 1.84 4.41
CA HIS A 825 26.85 1.10 4.61
C HIS A 825 28.07 2.03 4.58
N TYR A 826 29.27 1.48 4.77
CA TYR A 826 30.52 2.20 4.57
C TYR A 826 31.21 1.69 3.32
N GLY A 827 31.57 2.57 2.39
CA GLY A 827 32.12 2.16 1.10
C GLY A 827 33.26 3.03 0.59
N ALA A 828 33.98 2.54 -0.41
CA ALA A 828 34.91 3.31 -1.22
C ALA A 828 35.14 2.64 -2.59
N ASN A 829 35.19 3.45 -3.64
CA ASN A 829 35.72 3.08 -4.95
C ASN A 829 37.24 2.93 -4.87
N ILE A 830 37.74 1.75 -5.26
CA ILE A 830 39.16 1.39 -5.14
C ILE A 830 39.73 0.97 -6.49
N LYS A 831 40.87 1.57 -6.86
CA LYS A 831 41.76 1.05 -7.91
C LYS A 831 42.60 -0.10 -7.37
N MET A 832 42.52 -1.27 -8.00
CA MET A 832 43.18 -2.52 -7.60
C MET A 832 44.58 -2.64 -8.24
N ASP A 833 45.50 -1.75 -7.86
CA ASP A 833 46.86 -1.62 -8.44
C ASP A 833 47.75 -2.89 -8.31
N GLY A 834 47.33 -3.83 -7.45
CA GLY A 834 47.95 -5.15 -7.29
C GLY A 834 47.53 -6.19 -8.34
N GLY A 835 46.49 -5.92 -9.13
CA GLY A 835 45.95 -6.85 -10.14
C GLY A 835 45.26 -8.08 -9.52
N ILE A 836 44.97 -9.09 -10.36
CA ILE A 836 44.37 -10.36 -9.92
C ILE A 836 45.31 -11.07 -8.95
N GLY A 837 44.78 -11.63 -7.85
CA GLY A 837 45.59 -12.35 -6.87
C GLY A 837 44.87 -12.64 -5.56
N ASN A 838 45.60 -13.20 -4.60
CA ASN A 838 45.16 -13.38 -3.23
C ASN A 838 45.42 -12.10 -2.42
N TYR A 839 44.44 -11.67 -1.63
CA TYR A 839 44.47 -10.41 -0.88
C TYR A 839 44.15 -10.63 0.60
N GLU A 840 44.88 -9.92 1.46
CA GLU A 840 44.48 -9.67 2.86
C GLU A 840 43.88 -8.25 2.93
N LEU A 841 42.64 -8.16 3.42
CA LEU A 841 41.96 -6.91 3.74
C LEU A 841 41.94 -6.75 5.26
N VAL A 842 42.40 -5.60 5.76
CA VAL A 842 42.35 -5.24 7.17
C VAL A 842 41.49 -3.99 7.33
N TYR A 843 40.44 -4.05 8.13
CA TYR A 843 39.73 -2.84 8.60
C TYR A 843 40.24 -2.43 9.97
N ALA A 844 40.50 -1.14 10.13
CA ALA A 844 40.81 -0.45 11.38
C ALA A 844 39.61 0.44 11.74
N ILE A 845 38.89 0.05 12.80
CA ILE A 845 37.60 0.62 13.16
C ILE A 845 37.75 1.46 14.43
N GLN A 846 37.39 2.74 14.35
CA GLN A 846 37.29 3.64 15.49
C GLN A 846 35.83 3.87 15.86
N ASN A 847 35.59 4.09 17.16
CA ASN A 847 34.26 4.27 17.69
C ASN A 847 33.62 5.63 17.31
N PRO A 848 32.29 5.76 17.47
CA PRO A 848 31.54 6.96 17.09
C PRO A 848 31.95 8.29 17.76
N GLU A 849 32.63 8.28 18.91
CA GLU A 849 33.02 9.54 19.58
C GLU A 849 33.95 10.38 18.72
N LYS A 850 34.75 9.75 17.85
CA LYS A 850 35.67 10.45 16.93
C LYS A 850 34.96 11.35 15.93
N GLN A 851 33.73 11.01 15.54
CA GLN A 851 32.92 11.82 14.63
C GLN A 851 31.90 12.70 15.38
N GLY A 852 32.05 12.86 16.70
CA GLY A 852 31.20 13.72 17.51
C GLY A 852 29.90 13.06 18.01
N PHE A 853 29.79 11.73 17.94
CA PHE A 853 28.60 11.01 18.42
C PHE A 853 28.63 10.86 19.95
N GLY A 854 27.72 11.54 20.64
CA GLY A 854 27.62 11.52 22.10
C GLY A 854 26.95 10.26 22.65
N ARG A 855 27.18 9.97 23.94
CA ARG A 855 26.49 8.91 24.68
C ARG A 855 25.86 9.46 25.97
N HIS A 856 24.68 8.97 26.31
CA HIS A 856 24.09 9.20 27.62
C HIS A 856 24.89 8.42 28.68
N VAL A 857 25.04 9.02 29.87
CA VAL A 857 25.86 8.46 30.96
C VAL A 857 25.15 8.49 32.32
N ASP A 858 23.91 8.96 32.36
CA ASP A 858 23.02 8.90 33.51
C ASP A 858 22.55 7.47 33.80
N GLU A 859 22.02 7.22 34.99
CA GLU A 859 21.62 5.88 35.44
C GLU A 859 20.37 5.37 34.70
N GLU A 860 19.45 6.27 34.33
CA GLU A 860 18.16 5.93 33.75
C GLU A 860 18.25 5.56 32.26
N THR A 861 19.11 6.24 31.51
CA THR A 861 19.18 6.11 30.04
C THR A 861 20.60 5.90 29.50
N GLY A 862 21.61 5.83 30.37
CA GLY A 862 23.00 5.68 29.98
C GLY A 862 23.32 4.36 29.30
N VAL A 863 24.33 4.40 28.42
CA VAL A 863 24.85 3.22 27.71
C VAL A 863 26.30 2.94 28.11
N GLY A 864 26.78 1.73 27.81
CA GLY A 864 28.16 1.33 28.06
C GLY A 864 29.16 2.23 27.34
N LYS A 865 30.40 2.30 27.85
CA LYS A 865 31.50 2.97 27.16
C LYS A 865 31.72 2.35 25.78
N TRP A 866 32.15 3.16 24.82
CA TRP A 866 32.55 2.67 23.52
C TRP A 866 33.74 1.72 23.62
N PHE A 867 33.86 0.86 22.62
CA PHE A 867 35.03 0.02 22.42
C PHE A 867 36.26 0.88 22.05
N GLU A 868 37.44 0.40 22.43
CA GLU A 868 38.71 0.97 21.95
C GLU A 868 38.90 0.62 20.47
N PRO A 869 39.64 1.44 19.69
CA PRO A 869 39.95 1.14 18.30
C PRO A 869 40.52 -0.28 18.13
N PHE A 870 40.02 -1.02 17.14
CA PHE A 870 40.41 -2.40 16.89
C PHE A 870 40.56 -2.68 15.40
N THR A 871 41.09 -3.87 15.06
CA THR A 871 41.22 -4.31 13.67
C THR A 871 40.53 -5.64 13.42
N VAL A 872 40.00 -5.81 12.22
CA VAL A 872 39.50 -7.09 11.70
C VAL A 872 40.17 -7.41 10.37
N LYS A 873 40.34 -8.69 10.07
CA LYS A 873 41.10 -9.16 8.91
C LYS A 873 40.31 -10.19 8.11
N TYR A 874 40.34 -10.05 6.79
CA TYR A 874 39.73 -10.95 5.83
C TYR A 874 40.76 -11.37 4.78
N ASN A 875 40.63 -12.59 4.28
CA ASN A 875 41.40 -13.06 3.13
C ASN A 875 40.45 -13.40 2.00
N PHE A 876 40.74 -12.94 0.78
CA PHE A 876 39.93 -13.24 -0.39
C PHE A 876 40.78 -13.32 -1.66
N LYS A 877 40.20 -13.87 -2.71
CA LYS A 877 40.81 -13.89 -4.04
C LYS A 877 40.08 -12.88 -4.93
N TYR A 878 40.81 -11.91 -5.45
CA TYR A 878 40.30 -10.96 -6.42
C TYR A 878 40.54 -11.50 -7.84
N THR A 879 39.48 -11.62 -8.63
CA THR A 879 39.51 -12.19 -9.99
C THR A 879 39.30 -11.17 -11.11
N GLY A 880 39.17 -9.88 -10.79
CA GLY A 880 38.79 -8.82 -11.71
C GLY A 880 37.49 -8.14 -11.29
N THR A 881 37.15 -7.03 -11.93
CA THR A 881 35.89 -6.30 -11.69
C THR A 881 34.70 -7.23 -11.94
N PRO A 882 33.73 -7.32 -11.01
CA PRO A 882 32.49 -8.05 -11.26
C PRO A 882 31.73 -7.41 -12.44
N ASP A 883 31.46 -8.19 -13.49
CA ASP A 883 30.57 -7.78 -14.58
C ASP A 883 29.12 -8.18 -14.24
N LYS A 884 28.16 -7.32 -14.58
CA LYS A 884 26.72 -7.57 -14.41
C LYS A 884 26.18 -8.71 -15.28
#